data_AF-A0A384BCL4-F1
#
_entry.id   AF-A0A384BCL4-F1
#
_cell.length_a   1.000
_cell.length_b   1.000
_cell.length_c   1.000
_cell.angle_alpha   90.00
_cell.angle_beta   90.00
_cell.angle_gamma   90.00
#
_symmetry.space_group_name_H-M   'P 1'
#
loop_
_entity.id
_entity.type
_entity.pdbx_description
1 polymer ?
#
loop_
_entity_poly.entity_id
_entity_poly.type
_entity_poly.pdbx_seq_one_letter_code
_entity_poly.pdbx_strand_id
1 'polypeptide(L)'
;MLEARLQTQQRSSQNGRETSLWSSGFGMKLEAVTPFLGKYRPFVGRCCQTCTPKSWESLFHRSIMDLGFCNVILVKEENTRFRGWLVRRLCYFLWSLEQHIPPCQDAPQKIVESAGVQNVIPGRAPGGAGAGQVPSHVKRDIQRILGHMQAPPRPVLIRLFSWALLRILNCFFLNVQLHKGQMKMVHKAAQAGSPLVLLSTHKSLLDGILLPFVLLSQGLGVLRVAWDPRTCSPILRALLKKLGGLFLPPEASLSLDSSEGVLARAVVHAAVEQLLVSGQPLLIFLEEPPGAQGPRLSALGQTWLGLVVQVVQVGVVPDAMLVPVAISYDLVPDAPRDTYHASAPLGLWTGALAVLRSLRGWGCSRRACVRVHLAQPFSLHEYIINARSCWGSRQTLEQLLQPIVLGQCTVVPDTEKEQEWTPVTGPLLALKEEDQLLVRRLSRHVLNASTASSAVMSTAIMATLLLFKHQKLLGEFSWLTEEQLLRGFDVGFSGQLQCLVQHALSLLRPHVALLRVQQGDLLVVLRPGPGLTHLAHLSSELLPAFLSEAVGACAVRALLAGRVPPEGPWELQGIELLSQNQLYHQILLLMHLLPQDLLLLQPCQSSYCYCQEVLDRLIQCGLLVAEETSGSRPACDTGRQRLSAKLLWKPSGDFTDSDSDDFEEAEGRYFRLNQQSRCPDFFLFLCRLLSPLLKAFAQAATFLHQGQLPDTESGYAEQLFRFLEATAQEEGFFECVDPNLAISAVWTFRDLGVLQQTPSPAGPMLHLSRTFASGDNQEKLEWFIQQFICG
;
A
#
# COMPACT_ATOMS: atom_id res chain seq x y z
N MET A 1 -46.58 43.87 15.60
CA MET A 1 -47.58 42.86 15.17
C MET A 1 -46.82 41.76 14.46
N LEU A 2 -47.02 40.51 14.88
CA LEU A 2 -46.38 39.28 14.38
C LEU A 2 -44.92 39.02 14.81
N GLU A 3 -44.70 39.02 16.13
CA GLU A 3 -43.92 37.97 16.78
C GLU A 3 -44.89 37.20 17.70
N ALA A 4 -44.66 35.90 17.90
CA ALA A 4 -45.47 34.93 18.65
C ALA A 4 -46.48 34.09 17.84
N ARG A 5 -45.99 33.06 17.12
CA ARG A 5 -46.75 31.82 16.88
C ARG A 5 -45.95 30.60 16.40
N LEU A 6 -44.70 30.43 16.82
CA LEU A 6 -43.87 29.27 16.44
C LEU A 6 -43.15 28.62 17.63
N GLN A 7 -43.83 28.44 18.76
CA GLN A 7 -43.36 27.55 19.83
C GLN A 7 -44.55 26.96 20.57
N THR A 8 -45.09 25.83 20.10
CA THR A 8 -45.79 24.79 20.90
C THR A 8 -46.36 23.71 19.98
N GLN A 9 -45.57 22.68 19.65
CA GLN A 9 -46.06 21.29 19.56
C GLN A 9 -44.87 20.33 19.37
N GLN A 10 -44.18 20.04 20.47
CA GLN A 10 -43.35 18.87 20.63
C GLN A 10 -44.16 17.79 21.36
N ARG A 11 -43.97 16.54 20.94
CA ARG A 11 -44.47 15.26 21.50
C ARG A 11 -45.88 14.83 21.07
N SER A 12 -45.94 14.01 20.02
CA SER A 12 -46.65 12.73 20.11
C SER A 12 -46.02 11.68 19.18
N SER A 13 -46.01 10.47 19.69
CA SER A 13 -45.48 9.22 19.17
C SER A 13 -46.03 8.80 17.79
N GLN A 14 -45.15 8.40 16.88
CA GLN A 14 -45.49 7.39 15.85
C GLN A 14 -44.32 6.42 15.65
N ASN A 15 -44.31 5.38 16.52
CA ASN A 15 -43.82 4.06 16.13
C ASN A 15 -44.72 3.57 14.99
N GLY A 16 -44.18 3.53 13.77
CA GLY A 16 -44.92 3.17 12.57
C GLY A 16 -44.07 2.38 11.56
N ARG A 17 -43.85 1.09 11.86
CA ARG A 17 -43.74 -0.01 10.89
C ARG A 17 -42.73 0.17 9.72
N GLU A 18 -41.42 0.13 10.01
CA GLU A 18 -40.34 -0.06 9.03
C GLU A 18 -40.19 -1.52 8.55
N THR A 19 -41.27 -2.15 8.12
CA THR A 19 -41.21 -3.51 7.53
C THR A 19 -41.96 -3.53 6.21
N SER A 20 -41.26 -4.03 5.16
CA SER A 20 -41.68 -4.23 3.76
C SER A 20 -41.30 -3.15 2.71
N LEU A 21 -40.03 -2.76 2.63
CA LEU A 21 -39.47 -2.11 1.43
C LEU A 21 -38.85 -3.10 0.41
N TRP A 22 -38.88 -4.40 0.71
CA TRP A 22 -38.13 -5.43 -0.01
C TRP A 22 -39.00 -6.66 -0.28
N SER A 23 -39.99 -6.52 -1.15
CA SER A 23 -40.61 -7.68 -1.78
C SER A 23 -41.23 -7.33 -3.13
N SER A 24 -41.03 -8.25 -4.07
CA SER A 24 -41.73 -8.42 -5.35
C SER A 24 -41.16 -7.69 -6.58
N GLY A 25 -40.33 -8.44 -7.31
CA GLY A 25 -40.67 -8.86 -8.67
C GLY A 25 -40.93 -7.76 -9.70
N PHE A 26 -39.88 -7.35 -10.41
CA PHE A 26 -40.02 -6.80 -11.75
C PHE A 26 -39.37 -7.75 -12.75
N GLY A 27 -40.24 -8.42 -13.52
CA GLY A 27 -39.84 -9.16 -14.71
C GLY A 27 -39.34 -8.17 -15.75
N MET A 28 -38.03 -8.03 -15.85
CA MET A 28 -37.36 -7.48 -17.03
C MET A 28 -36.38 -8.54 -17.50
N LYS A 29 -36.27 -8.70 -18.83
CA LYS A 29 -35.35 -9.63 -19.49
C LYS A 29 -34.00 -9.59 -18.77
N LEU A 30 -33.60 -10.72 -18.19
CA LEU A 30 -32.29 -10.93 -17.60
C LEU A 30 -31.25 -10.90 -18.72
N GLU A 31 -30.82 -9.70 -19.11
CA GLU A 31 -29.49 -9.56 -19.65
C GLU A 31 -28.54 -9.64 -18.46
N ALA A 32 -28.18 -10.88 -18.12
CA ALA A 32 -26.92 -11.11 -17.46
C ALA A 32 -25.85 -10.60 -18.43
N VAL A 33 -25.49 -9.32 -18.29
CA VAL A 33 -24.26 -8.81 -18.89
C VAL A 33 -23.15 -9.54 -18.15
N THR A 34 -22.77 -10.70 -18.69
CA THR A 34 -21.40 -11.16 -18.57
C THR A 34 -20.55 -9.97 -19.00
N PRO A 35 -19.59 -9.49 -18.19
CA PRO A 35 -18.60 -8.54 -18.71
C PRO A 35 -18.11 -9.13 -20.04
N PHE A 36 -17.88 -8.33 -21.06
CA PHE A 36 -17.50 -8.84 -22.39
C PHE A 36 -16.23 -9.74 -22.31
N LEU A 37 -15.52 -9.70 -21.18
CA LEU A 37 -14.38 -10.53 -20.77
C LEU A 37 -14.66 -11.56 -19.64
N GLY A 38 -15.90 -12.02 -19.46
CA GLY A 38 -16.35 -12.97 -18.42
C GLY A 38 -15.68 -14.36 -18.39
N LYS A 39 -14.56 -14.55 -19.07
CA LYS A 39 -13.71 -15.76 -19.01
C LYS A 39 -12.24 -15.49 -18.61
N TYR A 40 -11.76 -14.24 -18.59
CA TYR A 40 -10.34 -13.97 -18.36
C TYR A 40 -10.13 -12.95 -17.24
N ARG A 41 -9.88 -13.46 -16.02
CA ARG A 41 -9.24 -12.67 -14.96
C ARG A 41 -7.72 -12.77 -15.15
N PRO A 42 -6.99 -11.65 -15.17
CA PRO A 42 -5.53 -11.71 -15.22
C PRO A 42 -5.00 -12.37 -13.95
N PHE A 43 -3.92 -13.14 -14.09
CA PHE A 43 -3.16 -13.55 -12.91
C PHE A 43 -2.33 -12.37 -12.43
N VAL A 44 -2.64 -11.87 -11.24
CA VAL A 44 -1.96 -10.73 -10.62
C VAL A 44 -0.88 -11.19 -9.64
N GLY A 45 0.18 -10.39 -9.52
CA GLY A 45 1.25 -10.62 -8.54
C GLY A 45 2.27 -11.67 -8.98
N ARG A 46 2.78 -11.59 -10.21
CA ARG A 46 4.03 -12.29 -10.52
C ARG A 46 5.23 -11.53 -9.94
N CYS A 47 6.35 -12.22 -9.66
CA CYS A 47 7.54 -11.58 -9.08
C CYS A 47 8.29 -10.69 -10.08
N CYS A 48 9.42 -10.06 -9.76
CA CYS A 48 10.09 -9.23 -10.77
C CYS A 48 10.95 -10.09 -11.71
N GLN A 49 10.77 -9.97 -13.03
CA GLN A 49 11.58 -10.71 -14.00
C GLN A 49 13.06 -10.28 -13.97
N THR A 50 13.34 -8.99 -13.76
CA THR A 50 14.71 -8.44 -13.72
C THR A 50 15.44 -8.86 -12.45
N CYS A 51 14.81 -8.73 -11.28
CA CYS A 51 15.47 -9.03 -10.01
C CYS A 51 15.48 -10.52 -9.68
N THR A 52 14.47 -11.28 -10.15
CA THR A 52 14.25 -12.68 -9.76
C THR A 52 13.87 -13.57 -10.95
N PRO A 53 14.71 -13.67 -11.99
CA PRO A 53 14.39 -14.41 -13.22
C PRO A 53 14.13 -15.92 -12.99
N LYS A 54 14.90 -16.58 -12.11
CA LYS A 54 14.72 -18.02 -11.79
C LYS A 54 13.43 -18.25 -11.03
N SER A 55 13.14 -17.38 -10.05
CA SER A 55 11.86 -17.43 -9.32
C SER A 55 10.67 -17.13 -10.23
N TRP A 56 10.83 -16.26 -11.22
CA TRP A 56 9.79 -15.89 -12.19
C TRP A 56 9.36 -17.06 -13.08
N GLU A 57 10.33 -17.83 -13.58
CA GLU A 57 10.07 -19.03 -14.38
C GLU A 57 9.54 -20.20 -13.57
N SER A 58 9.91 -20.26 -12.28
CA SER A 58 9.51 -21.33 -11.38
C SER A 58 8.18 -21.02 -10.67
N LEU A 59 7.54 -22.06 -10.11
CA LEU A 59 6.32 -22.01 -9.30
C LEU A 59 5.03 -21.58 -10.02
N PHE A 60 5.10 -20.78 -11.09
CA PHE A 60 3.93 -20.40 -11.88
C PHE A 60 3.65 -21.36 -13.04
N HIS A 61 2.40 -21.83 -13.17
CA HIS A 61 1.90 -22.56 -14.32
C HIS A 61 0.53 -22.03 -14.73
N ARG A 62 0.18 -22.08 -16.03
CA ARG A 62 -1.10 -21.57 -16.53
C ARG A 62 -2.33 -22.19 -15.86
N SER A 63 -2.25 -23.47 -15.48
CA SER A 63 -3.31 -24.20 -14.77
C SER A 63 -3.66 -23.63 -13.39
N ILE A 64 -2.84 -22.72 -12.86
CA ILE A 64 -3.06 -22.08 -11.57
C ILE A 64 -4.23 -21.10 -11.63
N MET A 65 -4.45 -20.48 -12.80
CA MET A 65 -5.52 -19.52 -13.04
C MET A 65 -6.92 -20.16 -12.96
N ASP A 66 -7.02 -21.45 -13.29
CA ASP A 66 -8.31 -22.17 -13.37
C ASP A 66 -8.84 -22.64 -12.00
N LEU A 67 -8.04 -22.50 -10.93
CA LEU A 67 -8.36 -23.08 -9.63
C LEU A 67 -9.38 -22.27 -8.81
N GLY A 68 -9.72 -21.06 -9.26
CA GLY A 68 -10.77 -20.21 -8.68
C GLY A 68 -10.53 -19.83 -7.21
N PHE A 69 -11.60 -19.40 -6.55
CA PHE A 69 -11.57 -18.84 -5.19
C PHE A 69 -12.15 -19.81 -4.14
N CYS A 70 -11.65 -19.73 -2.91
CA CYS A 70 -12.29 -20.31 -1.73
C CYS A 70 -12.76 -19.21 -0.77
N ASN A 71 -13.94 -19.40 -0.19
CA ASN A 71 -14.38 -18.61 0.95
C ASN A 71 -13.91 -19.32 2.24
N VAL A 72 -12.93 -18.73 2.92
CA VAL A 72 -12.24 -19.34 4.06
C VAL A 72 -13.14 -19.42 5.29
N ILE A 73 -14.03 -18.44 5.48
CA ILE A 73 -14.93 -18.40 6.63
C ILE A 73 -16.16 -19.31 6.47
N LEU A 74 -16.43 -19.80 5.25
CA LEU A 74 -17.56 -20.69 4.97
C LEU A 74 -17.15 -22.15 5.19
N VAL A 75 -17.23 -22.59 6.44
CA VAL A 75 -16.94 -23.99 6.79
C VAL A 75 -18.23 -24.81 6.76
N LYS A 76 -18.31 -25.73 5.80
CA LYS A 76 -19.40 -26.70 5.65
C LYS A 76 -18.99 -28.08 6.14
N GLU A 77 -19.97 -28.97 6.23
CA GLU A 77 -19.80 -30.40 6.58
C GLU A 77 -18.79 -31.10 5.66
N GLU A 78 -18.64 -30.65 4.40
CA GLU A 78 -17.68 -31.20 3.43
C GLU A 78 -16.21 -30.90 3.76
N ASN A 79 -15.96 -29.88 4.60
CA ASN A 79 -14.61 -29.51 5.02
C ASN A 79 -14.15 -30.28 6.26
N THR A 80 -15.04 -31.08 6.87
CA THR A 80 -14.75 -31.90 8.05
C THR A 80 -14.78 -33.38 7.71
N ARG A 81 -14.05 -34.22 8.46
CA ARG A 81 -14.08 -35.69 8.26
C ARG A 81 -15.41 -36.33 8.66
N PHE A 82 -16.18 -35.66 9.50
CA PHE A 82 -17.45 -36.14 10.02
C PHE A 82 -18.64 -35.73 9.14
N ARG A 83 -19.69 -36.55 9.13
CA ARG A 83 -20.97 -36.28 8.45
C ARG A 83 -22.15 -36.40 9.42
N GLY A 84 -23.21 -35.63 9.21
CA GLY A 84 -24.46 -35.70 9.99
C GLY A 84 -25.00 -34.37 10.54
N TRP A 85 -26.19 -34.42 11.14
CA TRP A 85 -26.91 -33.23 11.62
C TRP A 85 -26.16 -32.46 12.73
N LEU A 86 -25.56 -33.16 13.69
CA LEU A 86 -24.75 -32.54 14.75
C LEU A 86 -23.52 -31.84 14.17
N VAL A 87 -22.91 -32.42 13.13
CA VAL A 87 -21.75 -31.85 12.43
C VAL A 87 -22.13 -30.53 11.77
N ARG A 88 -23.33 -30.40 11.21
CA ARG A 88 -23.79 -29.12 10.62
C ARG A 88 -23.89 -27.99 11.65
N ARG A 89 -24.17 -28.29 12.92
CA ARG A 89 -24.25 -27.30 14.01
C ARG A 89 -22.89 -27.04 14.68
N LEU A 90 -22.02 -28.03 14.67
CA LEU A 90 -20.70 -27.98 15.31
C LEU A 90 -19.53 -27.94 14.31
N CYS A 91 -19.79 -27.68 13.03
CA CYS A 91 -18.78 -27.75 11.95
C CYS A 91 -17.59 -26.84 12.25
N TYR A 92 -17.84 -25.64 12.77
CA TYR A 92 -16.79 -24.69 13.15
C TYR A 92 -15.88 -25.22 14.26
N PHE A 93 -16.47 -25.94 15.22
CA PHE A 93 -15.73 -26.51 16.34
C PHE A 93 -14.93 -27.73 15.88
N LEU A 94 -15.56 -28.65 15.17
CA LEU A 94 -14.92 -29.86 14.65
C LEU A 94 -13.77 -29.53 13.69
N TRP A 95 -13.99 -28.58 12.78
CA TRP A 95 -12.96 -28.11 11.86
C TRP A 95 -11.76 -27.49 12.60
N SER A 96 -11.99 -26.69 13.64
CA SER A 96 -10.90 -26.13 14.46
C SER A 96 -10.08 -27.21 15.18
N LEU A 97 -10.71 -28.32 15.59
CA LEU A 97 -10.01 -29.44 16.23
C LEU A 97 -9.18 -30.25 15.24
N GLU A 98 -9.63 -30.36 14.00
CA GLU A 98 -8.95 -31.09 12.92
C GLU A 98 -7.68 -30.38 12.40
N GLN A 99 -7.48 -29.10 12.73
CA GLN A 99 -6.28 -28.37 12.32
C GLN A 99 -5.00 -29.00 12.89
N HIS A 100 -4.08 -29.33 11.99
CA HIS A 100 -2.76 -29.83 12.33
C HIS A 100 -1.87 -28.66 12.77
N ILE A 101 -1.53 -28.63 14.06
CA ILE A 101 -0.63 -27.65 14.64
C ILE A 101 0.62 -28.42 15.08
N PRO A 102 1.74 -28.32 14.34
CA PRO A 102 2.97 -28.98 14.74
C PRO A 102 3.43 -28.43 16.10
N PRO A 103 3.94 -29.28 17.02
CA PRO A 103 4.52 -28.81 18.26
C PRO A 103 5.74 -27.95 17.94
N CYS A 104 5.69 -26.69 18.36
CA CYS A 104 6.79 -25.77 18.15
C CYS A 104 7.92 -26.08 19.14
N GLN A 105 9.07 -26.51 18.64
CA GLN A 105 10.28 -26.71 19.43
C GLN A 105 11.08 -25.41 19.54
N ASP A 106 10.50 -24.37 20.15
CA ASP A 106 11.30 -23.21 20.57
C ASP A 106 12.17 -23.67 21.74
N ALA A 107 13.41 -24.11 21.46
CA ALA A 107 14.35 -24.50 22.50
C ALA A 107 15.13 -23.26 22.96
N PRO A 108 14.74 -22.59 24.06
CA PRO A 108 15.46 -21.42 24.57
C PRO A 108 16.94 -21.71 24.88
N GLN A 109 17.28 -22.99 25.08
CA GLN A 109 18.67 -23.45 25.26
C GLN A 109 19.53 -23.20 24.00
N LYS A 110 19.01 -23.45 22.79
CA LYS A 110 19.74 -23.21 21.54
C LYS A 110 20.05 -21.73 21.29
N ILE A 111 19.15 -20.83 21.72
CA ILE A 111 19.36 -19.37 21.62
C ILE A 111 20.48 -18.92 22.56
N VAL A 112 20.48 -19.42 23.79
CA VAL A 112 21.55 -19.13 24.77
C VAL A 112 22.90 -19.69 24.32
N GLU A 113 22.89 -20.80 23.58
CA GLU A 113 24.08 -21.44 23.03
C GLU A 113 24.55 -20.85 21.69
N SER A 114 23.82 -19.92 21.09
CA SER A 114 24.23 -19.30 19.82
C SER A 114 25.53 -18.51 19.95
N ALA A 115 26.41 -18.61 18.94
CA ALA A 115 27.73 -17.97 18.97
C ALA A 115 27.64 -16.44 19.14
N GLY A 116 26.67 -15.79 18.49
CA GLY A 116 26.45 -14.35 18.61
C GLY A 116 26.08 -13.91 20.03
N VAL A 117 25.24 -14.67 20.74
CA VAL A 117 24.91 -14.38 22.14
C VAL A 117 26.11 -14.69 23.04
N GLN A 118 26.80 -15.82 22.83
CA GLN A 118 27.95 -16.20 23.65
C GLN A 118 29.10 -15.19 23.58
N ASN A 119 29.33 -14.55 22.43
CA ASN A 119 30.39 -13.56 22.23
C ASN A 119 30.11 -12.22 22.93
N VAL A 120 28.85 -11.90 23.22
CA VAL A 120 28.43 -10.65 23.89
C VAL A 120 28.42 -10.80 25.41
N ILE A 121 28.46 -12.03 25.94
CA ILE A 121 28.44 -12.27 27.39
C ILE A 121 29.79 -11.82 27.99
N PRO A 122 29.80 -10.84 28.91
CA PRO A 122 31.04 -10.36 29.51
C PRO A 122 31.73 -11.48 30.31
N GLY A 123 33.02 -11.71 30.04
CA GLY A 123 33.86 -12.68 30.75
C GLY A 123 34.25 -13.93 29.96
N ARG A 124 33.84 -14.09 28.69
CA ARG A 124 34.26 -15.20 27.83
C ARG A 124 35.16 -14.68 26.70
N ALA A 125 36.48 -14.82 26.84
CA ALA A 125 37.41 -14.45 25.78
C ALA A 125 37.24 -15.37 24.55
N PRO A 126 37.35 -14.84 23.31
CA PRO A 126 37.28 -15.65 22.11
C PRO A 126 38.51 -16.57 22.07
N GLY A 127 38.32 -17.87 22.35
CA GLY A 127 39.38 -18.89 22.30
C GLY A 127 39.68 -19.61 23.62
N GLY A 128 39.01 -19.30 24.74
CA GLY A 128 39.19 -20.04 25.99
C GLY A 128 38.46 -21.39 25.99
N ALA A 129 39.20 -22.49 25.88
CA ALA A 129 38.73 -23.88 25.90
C ALA A 129 38.15 -24.37 27.26
N GLY A 130 37.47 -23.49 28.01
CA GLY A 130 36.80 -23.80 29.27
C GLY A 130 35.28 -23.69 29.12
N ALA A 131 34.58 -24.81 29.30
CA ALA A 131 33.13 -24.86 29.46
C ALA A 131 32.70 -24.24 30.81
N GLY A 132 32.92 -22.93 30.99
CA GLY A 132 32.37 -22.18 32.11
C GLY A 132 30.85 -22.05 31.96
N GLN A 133 30.11 -22.35 33.03
CA GLN A 133 28.66 -22.15 33.08
C GLN A 133 28.31 -20.68 32.85
N VAL A 134 27.34 -20.40 31.96
CA VAL A 134 26.83 -19.04 31.74
C VAL A 134 26.36 -18.45 33.09
N PRO A 135 26.80 -17.23 33.46
CA PRO A 135 26.39 -16.60 34.72
C PRO A 135 24.86 -16.60 34.88
N SER A 136 24.38 -17.01 36.06
CA SER A 136 22.94 -17.18 36.33
C SER A 136 22.12 -15.89 36.19
N HIS A 137 22.77 -14.72 36.30
CA HIS A 137 22.16 -13.42 36.06
C HIS A 137 21.89 -13.18 34.57
N VAL A 138 22.91 -13.37 33.72
CA VAL A 138 22.82 -13.18 32.26
C VAL A 138 21.80 -14.15 31.65
N LYS A 139 21.74 -15.39 32.15
CA LYS A 139 20.70 -16.35 31.73
C LYS A 139 19.29 -15.87 32.06
N ARG A 140 19.09 -15.19 33.20
CA ARG A 140 17.80 -14.60 33.57
C ARG A 140 17.45 -13.40 32.68
N ASP A 141 18.44 -12.58 32.32
CA ASP A 141 18.22 -11.44 31.43
C ASP A 141 17.87 -11.89 30.01
N ILE A 142 18.56 -12.89 29.47
CA ILE A 142 18.22 -13.50 28.16
C ILE A 142 16.80 -14.08 28.20
N GLN A 143 16.42 -14.78 29.28
CA GLN A 143 15.06 -15.29 29.44
C GLN A 143 14.01 -14.18 29.56
N ARG A 144 14.35 -13.05 30.20
CA ARG A 144 13.48 -11.87 30.28
C ARG A 144 13.24 -11.29 28.88
N ILE A 145 14.31 -11.03 28.13
CA ILE A 145 14.25 -10.50 26.76
C ILE A 145 13.48 -11.44 25.85
N LEU A 146 13.76 -12.75 25.91
CA LEU A 146 13.05 -13.75 25.12
C LEU A 146 11.56 -13.83 25.49
N GLY A 147 11.23 -13.73 26.78
CA GLY A 147 9.85 -13.65 27.25
C GLY A 147 9.13 -12.35 26.83
N HIS A 148 9.87 -11.26 26.65
CA HIS A 148 9.37 -10.04 26.02
C HIS A 148 9.10 -10.24 24.52
N MET A 149 9.91 -11.06 23.84
CA MET A 149 9.79 -11.28 22.41
C MET A 149 8.70 -12.29 22.02
N GLN A 150 8.76 -13.50 22.55
CA GLN A 150 7.93 -14.61 22.10
C GLN A 150 7.47 -15.51 23.24
N ALA A 151 6.40 -16.26 23.00
CA ALA A 151 5.99 -17.38 23.84
C ALA A 151 5.77 -18.62 22.97
N PRO A 152 6.00 -19.83 23.50
CA PRO A 152 5.70 -21.05 22.77
C PRO A 152 4.19 -21.11 22.47
N PRO A 153 3.79 -21.32 21.20
CA PRO A 153 2.40 -21.34 20.81
C PRO A 153 1.69 -22.52 21.48
N ARG A 154 0.48 -22.28 22.03
CA ARG A 154 -0.30 -23.32 22.69
C ARG A 154 -1.37 -23.87 21.74
N PRO A 155 -1.28 -25.13 21.27
CA PRO A 155 -2.22 -25.67 20.28
C PRO A 155 -3.69 -25.59 20.71
N VAL A 156 -3.98 -25.88 21.99
CA VAL A 156 -5.35 -25.81 22.54
C VAL A 156 -5.91 -24.39 22.47
N LEU A 157 -5.08 -23.39 22.77
CA LEU A 157 -5.49 -21.99 22.75
C LEU A 157 -5.70 -21.50 21.32
N ILE A 158 -4.85 -21.92 20.38
CA ILE A 158 -4.98 -21.62 18.94
C ILE A 158 -6.26 -22.22 18.38
N ARG A 159 -6.61 -23.47 18.74
CA ARG A 159 -7.86 -24.12 18.31
C ARG A 159 -9.09 -23.38 18.84
N LEU A 160 -9.11 -23.06 20.13
CA LEU A 160 -10.19 -22.29 20.76
C LEU A 160 -10.34 -20.90 20.11
N PHE A 161 -9.22 -20.21 19.89
CA PHE A 161 -9.21 -18.90 19.27
C PHE A 161 -9.69 -18.96 17.81
N SER A 162 -9.24 -19.96 17.04
CA SER A 162 -9.67 -20.18 15.66
C SER A 162 -11.18 -20.42 15.55
N TRP A 163 -11.74 -21.22 16.47
CA TRP A 163 -13.19 -21.42 16.57
C TRP A 163 -13.95 -20.12 16.89
N ALA A 164 -13.48 -19.35 17.86
CA ALA A 164 -14.10 -18.08 18.24
C ALA A 164 -14.01 -17.05 17.10
N LEU A 165 -12.84 -16.93 16.48
CA LEU A 165 -12.57 -16.02 15.38
C LEU A 165 -13.43 -16.34 14.16
N LEU A 166 -13.58 -17.62 13.80
CA LEU A 166 -14.44 -18.03 12.69
C LEU A 166 -15.89 -17.57 12.88
N ARG A 167 -16.42 -17.59 14.12
CA ARG A 167 -17.75 -17.05 14.41
C ARG A 167 -17.80 -15.54 14.28
N ILE A 168 -16.79 -14.85 14.83
CA ILE A 168 -16.69 -13.38 14.78
C ILE A 168 -16.60 -12.90 13.32
N LEU A 169 -15.74 -13.51 12.50
CA LEU A 169 -15.56 -13.16 11.09
C LEU A 169 -16.84 -13.40 10.27
N ASN A 170 -17.57 -14.48 10.51
CA ASN A 170 -18.88 -14.72 9.86
C ASN A 170 -19.96 -13.70 10.24
N CYS A 171 -19.77 -12.95 11.33
CA CYS A 171 -20.66 -11.85 11.69
C CYS A 171 -20.30 -10.55 10.96
N PHE A 172 -18.99 -10.27 10.82
CA PHE A 172 -18.50 -9.05 10.17
C PHE A 172 -18.54 -9.12 8.63
N PHE A 173 -18.15 -10.27 8.07
CA PHE A 173 -17.91 -10.41 6.64
C PHE A 173 -18.91 -11.34 5.97
N LEU A 174 -19.26 -10.99 4.74
CA LEU A 174 -20.05 -11.85 3.85
C LEU A 174 -19.18 -12.98 3.30
N ASN A 175 -17.93 -12.65 2.95
CA ASN A 175 -16.95 -13.58 2.43
C ASN A 175 -15.52 -13.13 2.79
N VAL A 176 -14.63 -14.12 2.92
CA VAL A 176 -13.18 -13.91 2.96
C VAL A 176 -12.60 -14.78 1.85
N GLN A 177 -12.29 -14.15 0.72
CA GLN A 177 -11.90 -14.84 -0.51
C GLN A 177 -10.39 -14.99 -0.58
N LEU A 178 -9.94 -16.21 -0.90
CA LEU A 178 -8.54 -16.52 -1.19
C LEU A 178 -8.45 -17.27 -2.52
N HIS A 179 -7.46 -16.93 -3.35
CA HIS A 179 -7.26 -17.61 -4.62
C HIS A 179 -6.56 -18.96 -4.41
N LYS A 180 -7.22 -20.07 -4.75
CA LYS A 180 -6.68 -21.42 -4.53
C LYS A 180 -5.39 -21.66 -5.29
N GLY A 181 -5.26 -21.08 -6.48
CA GLY A 181 -4.04 -21.17 -7.26
C GLY A 181 -2.85 -20.47 -6.62
N GLN A 182 -3.07 -19.30 -6.02
CA GLN A 182 -2.01 -18.56 -5.32
C GLN A 182 -1.53 -19.37 -4.11
N MET A 183 -2.48 -19.95 -3.38
CA MET A 183 -2.18 -20.85 -2.28
C MET A 183 -1.36 -22.08 -2.68
N LYS A 184 -1.64 -22.69 -3.85
CA LYS A 184 -0.84 -23.82 -4.36
C LYS A 184 0.62 -23.46 -4.63
N MET A 185 0.89 -22.23 -5.09
CA MET A 185 2.28 -21.77 -5.28
C MET A 185 3.01 -21.66 -3.94
N VAL A 186 2.35 -21.10 -2.94
CA VAL A 186 2.92 -20.99 -1.59
C VAL A 186 3.16 -22.37 -0.98
N HIS A 187 2.25 -23.34 -1.16
CA HIS A 187 2.50 -24.72 -0.73
C HIS A 187 3.67 -25.38 -1.44
N LYS A 188 3.82 -25.17 -2.75
CA LYS A 188 4.99 -25.68 -3.48
C LYS A 188 6.28 -25.07 -2.97
N ALA A 189 6.28 -23.77 -2.68
CA ALA A 189 7.43 -23.09 -2.06
C ALA A 189 7.72 -23.64 -0.66
N ALA A 190 6.69 -23.89 0.16
CA ALA A 190 6.84 -24.52 1.48
C ALA A 190 7.47 -25.92 1.40
N GLN A 191 7.07 -26.71 0.40
CA GLN A 191 7.56 -28.08 0.19
C GLN A 191 9.01 -28.14 -0.31
N ALA A 192 9.53 -27.05 -0.88
CA ALA A 192 10.90 -26.97 -1.36
C ALA A 192 11.95 -26.93 -0.23
N GLY A 193 11.53 -26.78 1.04
CA GLY A 193 12.39 -26.86 2.22
C GLY A 193 12.98 -25.52 2.69
N SER A 194 12.77 -24.42 1.95
CA SER A 194 13.18 -23.08 2.35
C SER A 194 12.14 -22.43 3.29
N PRO A 195 12.56 -21.65 4.31
CA PRO A 195 11.63 -20.94 5.18
C PRO A 195 10.81 -19.91 4.40
N LEU A 196 9.55 -19.77 4.78
CA LEU A 196 8.60 -18.82 4.18
C LEU A 196 8.54 -17.53 4.99
N VAL A 197 8.73 -16.39 4.32
CA VAL A 197 8.56 -15.06 4.92
C VAL A 197 7.51 -14.29 4.12
N LEU A 198 6.35 -14.09 4.73
CA LEU A 198 5.23 -13.35 4.18
C LEU A 198 5.39 -11.86 4.49
N LEU A 199 5.30 -11.02 3.47
CA LEU A 199 5.48 -9.58 3.56
C LEU A 199 4.19 -8.89 3.14
N SER A 200 3.47 -8.30 4.08
CA SER A 200 2.08 -7.83 3.87
C SER A 200 1.92 -6.32 3.93
N THR A 201 0.95 -5.81 3.18
CA THR A 201 0.28 -4.51 3.44
C THR A 201 -0.47 -4.54 4.77
N HIS A 202 -0.76 -3.38 5.37
CA HIS A 202 -1.41 -3.28 6.67
C HIS A 202 -2.54 -2.24 6.65
N LYS A 203 -3.71 -2.66 6.18
CA LYS A 203 -4.91 -1.82 6.02
C LYS A 203 -5.73 -1.71 7.30
N SER A 204 -5.69 -2.73 8.14
CA SER A 204 -6.48 -2.84 9.38
C SER A 204 -5.66 -3.55 10.44
N LEU A 205 -5.84 -3.20 11.73
CA LEU A 205 -5.24 -3.96 12.83
C LEU A 205 -5.78 -5.41 12.87
N LEU A 206 -6.96 -5.64 12.27
CA LEU A 206 -7.51 -6.97 12.05
C LEU A 206 -6.61 -7.84 11.16
N ASP A 207 -5.79 -7.27 10.28
CA ASP A 207 -4.92 -8.02 9.35
C ASP A 207 -3.95 -8.93 10.11
N GLY A 208 -3.41 -8.46 11.24
CA GLY A 208 -2.55 -9.21 12.14
C GLY A 208 -3.21 -10.44 12.77
N ILE A 209 -4.55 -10.52 12.75
CA ILE A 209 -5.33 -11.65 13.27
C ILE A 209 -5.93 -12.48 12.11
N LEU A 210 -6.41 -11.81 11.06
CA LEU A 210 -7.07 -12.41 9.91
C LEU A 210 -6.10 -13.23 9.06
N LEU A 211 -4.92 -12.69 8.71
CA LEU A 211 -3.94 -13.40 7.89
C LEU A 211 -3.44 -14.70 8.53
N PRO A 212 -2.99 -14.72 9.80
CA PRO A 212 -2.58 -15.96 10.44
C PRO A 212 -3.69 -16.99 10.46
N PHE A 213 -4.93 -16.56 10.71
CA PHE A 213 -6.08 -17.47 10.68
C PHE A 213 -6.34 -18.03 9.28
N VAL A 214 -6.34 -17.18 8.26
CA VAL A 214 -6.54 -17.58 6.86
C VAL A 214 -5.44 -18.56 6.44
N LEU A 215 -4.18 -18.29 6.74
CA LEU A 215 -3.07 -19.15 6.32
C LEU A 215 -3.00 -20.45 7.14
N LEU A 216 -3.36 -20.41 8.42
CA LEU A 216 -3.54 -21.61 9.26
C LEU A 216 -4.68 -22.50 8.72
N SER A 217 -5.78 -21.89 8.26
CA SER A 217 -6.92 -22.61 7.67
C SER A 217 -6.55 -23.40 6.42
N GLN A 218 -5.53 -22.94 5.68
CA GLN A 218 -5.03 -23.59 4.47
C GLN A 218 -3.87 -24.56 4.76
N GLY A 219 -3.45 -24.72 6.01
CA GLY A 219 -2.45 -25.71 6.39
C GLY A 219 -0.99 -25.28 6.25
N LEU A 220 -0.69 -23.97 6.25
CA LEU A 220 0.71 -23.48 6.34
C LEU A 220 1.29 -23.57 7.76
N GLY A 221 0.49 -23.97 8.75
CA GLY A 221 0.90 -24.02 10.14
C GLY A 221 0.72 -22.70 10.88
N VAL A 222 1.32 -22.60 12.06
CA VAL A 222 1.20 -21.43 12.93
C VAL A 222 2.17 -20.35 12.48
N LEU A 223 1.61 -19.25 11.99
CA LEU A 223 2.37 -18.11 11.50
C LEU A 223 2.91 -17.27 12.66
N ARG A 224 4.20 -16.93 12.61
CA ARG A 224 4.82 -15.98 13.53
C ARG A 224 4.60 -14.57 13.01
N VAL A 225 3.96 -13.69 13.78
CA VAL A 225 3.57 -12.36 13.30
C VAL A 225 4.38 -11.29 14.03
N ALA A 226 5.06 -10.40 13.31
CA ALA A 226 5.69 -9.23 13.90
C ALA A 226 4.64 -8.18 14.27
N TRP A 227 4.50 -7.88 15.56
CA TRP A 227 3.58 -6.88 16.10
C TRP A 227 4.34 -5.68 16.69
N ASP A 228 3.79 -4.47 16.50
CA ASP A 228 4.25 -3.29 17.21
C ASP A 228 3.80 -3.36 18.68
N PRO A 229 4.70 -3.27 19.67
CA PRO A 229 4.31 -3.23 21.07
C PRO A 229 3.35 -2.08 21.41
N ARG A 230 3.38 -0.95 20.69
CA ARG A 230 2.56 0.25 20.95
C ARG A 230 1.08 0.04 20.62
N THR A 231 0.75 -0.87 19.70
CA THR A 231 -0.64 -1.06 19.25
C THR A 231 -1.47 -1.94 20.20
N CYS A 232 -0.84 -2.68 21.11
CA CYS A 232 -1.50 -3.68 21.93
C CYS A 232 -1.34 -3.43 23.44
N SER A 233 -2.44 -3.58 24.18
CA SER A 233 -2.38 -3.60 25.66
C SER A 233 -1.58 -4.81 26.18
N PRO A 234 -1.02 -4.77 27.41
CA PRO A 234 -0.17 -5.84 27.93
C PRO A 234 -0.88 -7.20 28.03
N ILE A 235 -2.18 -7.22 28.33
CA ILE A 235 -2.99 -8.44 28.36
C ILE A 235 -3.15 -9.01 26.95
N LEU A 236 -3.47 -8.16 25.97
CA LEU A 236 -3.60 -8.58 24.58
C LEU A 236 -2.25 -9.07 24.04
N ARG A 237 -1.16 -8.39 24.36
CA ARG A 237 0.21 -8.80 24.03
C ARG A 237 0.52 -10.20 24.56
N ALA A 238 0.19 -10.49 25.82
CA ALA A 238 0.39 -11.82 26.40
C ALA A 238 -0.43 -12.91 25.71
N LEU A 239 -1.64 -12.59 25.24
CA LEU A 239 -2.48 -13.50 24.45
C LEU A 239 -1.89 -13.73 23.05
N LEU A 240 -1.57 -12.65 22.33
CA LEU A 240 -1.00 -12.70 20.98
C LEU A 240 0.32 -13.47 20.95
N LYS A 241 1.19 -13.30 21.95
CA LYS A 241 2.41 -14.12 22.09
C LYS A 241 2.12 -15.62 22.08
N LYS A 242 1.09 -16.06 22.81
CA LYS A 242 0.67 -17.47 22.86
C LYS A 242 0.02 -17.96 21.56
N LEU A 243 -0.39 -17.04 20.69
CA LEU A 243 -0.95 -17.30 19.36
C LEU A 243 0.11 -17.27 18.25
N GLY A 244 1.35 -16.85 18.53
CA GLY A 244 2.42 -16.74 17.54
C GLY A 244 2.96 -15.31 17.34
N GLY A 245 2.48 -14.31 18.08
CA GLY A 245 2.98 -12.95 17.99
C GLY A 245 4.42 -12.78 18.49
N LEU A 246 5.23 -12.09 17.70
CA LEU A 246 6.58 -11.63 17.99
C LEU A 246 6.55 -10.13 18.28
N PHE A 247 7.20 -9.72 19.37
CA PHE A 247 7.31 -8.31 19.75
C PHE A 247 8.78 -7.95 19.85
N LEU A 248 9.17 -6.79 19.31
CA LEU A 248 10.54 -6.31 19.48
C LEU A 248 10.72 -5.84 20.94
N PRO A 249 11.75 -6.29 21.67
CA PRO A 249 12.02 -5.82 23.02
C PRO A 249 12.44 -4.34 22.99
N PRO A 250 11.95 -3.50 23.91
CA PRO A 250 12.30 -2.07 23.93
C PRO A 250 13.80 -1.85 24.09
N GLU A 251 14.50 -2.77 24.78
CA GLU A 251 15.94 -2.74 24.98
C GLU A 251 16.72 -2.79 23.65
N ALA A 252 16.17 -3.44 22.61
CA ALA A 252 16.83 -3.50 21.30
C ALA A 252 16.83 -2.16 20.55
N SER A 253 15.98 -1.21 20.97
CA SER A 253 15.94 0.16 20.42
C SER A 253 16.85 1.15 21.15
N LEU A 254 17.56 0.70 22.20
CA LEU A 254 18.55 1.52 22.91
C LEU A 254 19.77 1.84 22.03
N SER A 255 20.56 2.81 22.48
CA SER A 255 21.77 3.28 21.78
C SER A 255 22.72 2.12 21.43
N LEU A 256 23.48 2.28 20.35
CA LEU A 256 24.41 1.28 19.85
C LEU A 256 25.41 0.82 20.93
N ASP A 257 25.84 1.74 21.78
CA ASP A 257 26.86 1.49 22.82
C ASP A 257 26.30 0.92 24.13
N SER A 258 24.98 0.85 24.29
CA SER A 258 24.38 0.33 25.51
C SER A 258 24.58 -1.19 25.62
N SER A 259 25.15 -1.66 26.73
CA SER A 259 25.39 -3.10 26.95
C SER A 259 24.10 -3.92 26.92
N GLU A 260 23.01 -3.39 27.48
CA GLU A 260 21.67 -3.98 27.42
C GLU A 260 21.14 -4.05 25.98
N GLY A 261 21.36 -3.01 25.17
CA GLY A 261 20.93 -2.98 23.78
C GLY A 261 21.72 -3.93 22.88
N VAL A 262 23.04 -4.07 23.10
CA VAL A 262 23.88 -5.04 22.39
C VAL A 262 23.41 -6.46 22.69
N LEU A 263 23.16 -6.79 23.97
CA LEU A 263 22.63 -8.09 24.35
C LEU A 263 21.24 -8.35 23.76
N ALA A 264 20.33 -7.37 23.83
CA ALA A 264 18.99 -7.50 23.28
C ALA A 264 19.00 -7.74 21.76
N ARG A 265 19.82 -6.99 21.00
CA ARG A 265 19.99 -7.20 19.56
C ARG A 265 20.55 -8.58 19.24
N ALA A 266 21.54 -9.06 19.98
CA ALA A 266 22.10 -10.39 19.79
C ALA A 266 21.06 -11.51 20.06
N VAL A 267 20.26 -11.37 21.12
CA VAL A 267 19.17 -12.31 21.45
C VAL A 267 18.09 -12.32 20.38
N VAL A 268 17.68 -11.14 19.87
CA VAL A 268 16.70 -11.02 18.80
C VAL A 268 17.21 -11.66 17.51
N HIS A 269 18.46 -11.40 17.13
CA HIS A 269 19.09 -12.01 15.95
C HIS A 269 19.10 -13.54 16.06
N ALA A 270 19.58 -14.08 17.18
CA ALA A 270 19.60 -15.53 17.42
C ALA A 270 18.20 -16.15 17.43
N ALA A 271 17.19 -15.44 17.93
CA ALA A 271 15.81 -15.91 17.89
C ALA A 271 15.27 -15.99 16.45
N VAL A 272 15.49 -14.98 15.61
CA VAL A 272 15.11 -14.99 14.19
C VAL A 272 15.82 -16.09 13.43
N GLU A 273 17.11 -16.28 13.66
CA GLU A 273 17.91 -17.37 13.09
C GLU A 273 17.27 -18.74 13.39
N GLN A 274 16.97 -19.02 14.67
CA GLN A 274 16.35 -20.29 15.05
C GLN A 274 14.93 -20.45 14.46
N LEU A 275 14.16 -19.37 14.34
CA LEU A 275 12.84 -19.40 13.70
C LEU A 275 12.96 -19.80 12.23
N LEU A 276 13.88 -19.21 11.47
CA LEU A 276 14.10 -19.52 10.06
C LEU A 276 14.66 -20.93 9.86
N VAL A 277 15.62 -21.37 10.68
CA VAL A 277 16.16 -22.75 10.65
C VAL A 277 15.08 -23.78 10.96
N SER A 278 14.13 -23.46 11.86
CA SER A 278 13.00 -24.33 12.17
C SER A 278 11.93 -24.40 11.07
N GLY A 279 12.06 -23.61 10.00
CA GLY A 279 11.10 -23.55 8.91
C GLY A 279 9.75 -22.96 9.29
N GLN A 280 9.66 -22.24 10.42
CA GLN A 280 8.42 -21.59 10.83
C GLN A 280 8.13 -20.38 9.94
N PRO A 281 6.91 -20.27 9.38
CA PRO A 281 6.59 -19.13 8.54
C PRO A 281 6.51 -17.85 9.38
N LEU A 282 7.07 -16.77 8.83
CA LEU A 282 7.12 -15.44 9.45
C LEU A 282 6.27 -14.45 8.65
N LEU A 283 5.49 -13.61 9.31
CA LEU A 283 4.70 -12.52 8.72
C LEU A 283 5.21 -11.18 9.23
N ILE A 284 5.58 -10.30 8.30
CA ILE A 284 6.04 -8.95 8.55
C ILE A 284 5.13 -7.98 7.81
N PHE A 285 4.65 -6.95 8.51
CA PHE A 285 3.92 -5.85 7.91
C PHE A 285 4.90 -4.80 7.41
N LEU A 286 4.81 -4.45 6.13
CA LEU A 286 5.66 -3.45 5.49
C LEU A 286 5.08 -2.04 5.59
N GLU A 287 3.79 -1.89 5.91
CA GLU A 287 3.16 -0.58 6.12
C GLU A 287 3.00 -0.29 7.63
N GLU A 288 3.10 0.99 8.02
CA GLU A 288 2.80 1.40 9.39
C GLU A 288 1.33 1.07 9.76
N PRO A 289 0.99 0.90 11.05
CA PRO A 289 -0.37 0.58 11.46
C PRO A 289 -1.39 1.63 11.04
N PRO A 290 -2.63 1.22 10.75
CA PRO A 290 -3.68 2.16 10.36
C PRO A 290 -3.89 3.21 11.45
N GLY A 291 -3.96 4.48 11.04
CA GLY A 291 -4.05 5.62 11.94
C GLY A 291 -2.69 6.14 12.45
N ALA A 292 -1.57 5.54 12.04
CA ALA A 292 -0.26 6.17 12.21
C ALA A 292 -0.20 7.45 11.36
N GLN A 293 0.28 8.54 11.97
CA GLN A 293 0.64 9.77 11.27
C GLN A 293 2.02 9.58 10.63
N GLY A 294 2.16 9.89 9.34
CA GLY A 294 3.45 9.88 8.67
C GLY A 294 3.72 8.63 7.81
N PRO A 295 4.95 8.08 7.83
CA PRO A 295 5.54 7.40 6.68
C PRO A 295 4.79 6.12 6.37
N ARG A 296 4.57 5.86 5.07
CA ARG A 296 3.74 4.71 4.67
C ARG A 296 4.45 3.40 4.96
N LEU A 297 5.78 3.39 4.88
CA LEU A 297 6.62 2.21 5.07
C LEU A 297 7.00 2.03 6.55
N SER A 298 6.91 0.80 7.06
CA SER A 298 7.12 0.55 8.49
C SER A 298 8.58 0.42 8.89
N ALA A 299 8.99 1.22 9.88
CA ALA A 299 10.31 1.13 10.48
C ALA A 299 10.50 -0.22 11.19
N LEU A 300 9.48 -0.70 11.90
CA LEU A 300 9.48 -2.01 12.53
C LEU A 300 9.55 -3.13 11.48
N GLY A 301 8.78 -3.01 10.39
CA GLY A 301 8.81 -3.95 9.27
C GLY A 301 10.20 -4.09 8.66
N GLN A 302 10.85 -2.97 8.36
CA GLN A 302 12.23 -2.95 7.88
C GLN A 302 13.21 -3.57 8.88
N THR A 303 13.00 -3.37 10.18
CA THR A 303 13.85 -3.95 11.23
C THR A 303 13.83 -5.47 11.18
N TRP A 304 12.63 -6.08 11.14
CA TRP A 304 12.50 -7.54 11.04
C TRP A 304 13.02 -8.07 9.72
N LEU A 305 12.77 -7.37 8.61
CA LEU A 305 13.28 -7.75 7.30
C LEU A 305 14.81 -7.68 7.25
N GLY A 306 15.43 -6.67 7.86
CA GLY A 306 16.88 -6.53 7.96
C GLY A 306 17.53 -7.69 8.70
N LEU A 307 16.92 -8.18 9.78
CA LEU A 307 17.37 -9.38 10.48
C LEU A 307 17.30 -10.63 9.58
N VAL A 308 16.22 -10.78 8.79
CA VAL A 308 16.10 -11.90 7.84
C VAL A 308 17.17 -11.82 6.74
N VAL A 309 17.40 -10.63 6.17
CA VAL A 309 18.44 -10.39 5.15
C VAL A 309 19.82 -10.74 5.71
N GLN A 310 20.12 -10.30 6.93
CA GLN A 310 21.40 -10.58 7.58
C GLN A 310 21.63 -12.09 7.77
N VAL A 311 20.61 -12.84 8.23
CA VAL A 311 20.73 -14.30 8.43
C VAL A 311 21.03 -15.04 7.12
N VAL A 312 20.42 -14.63 6.00
CA VAL A 312 20.66 -15.22 4.68
C VAL A 312 22.01 -14.80 4.10
N GLN A 313 22.43 -13.54 4.26
CA GLN A 313 23.73 -13.06 3.79
C GLN A 313 24.90 -13.72 4.53
N VAL A 314 24.76 -13.98 5.83
CA VAL A 314 25.75 -14.73 6.64
C VAL A 314 25.81 -16.21 6.23
N GLY A 315 24.76 -16.72 5.56
CA GLY A 315 24.71 -18.09 5.05
C GLY A 315 24.30 -19.13 6.10
N VAL A 316 23.69 -18.71 7.22
CA VAL A 316 23.14 -19.66 8.22
C VAL A 316 21.98 -20.45 7.63
N VAL A 317 21.16 -19.76 6.85
CA VAL A 317 20.10 -20.35 6.04
C VAL A 317 20.47 -20.11 4.57
N PRO A 318 20.44 -21.13 3.70
CA PRO A 318 20.88 -20.99 2.32
C PRO A 318 20.02 -20.01 1.52
N ASP A 319 18.71 -19.97 1.77
CA ASP A 319 17.77 -19.07 1.13
C ASP A 319 16.46 -18.95 1.93
N ALA A 320 15.70 -17.88 1.71
CA ALA A 320 14.36 -17.68 2.25
C ALA A 320 13.39 -17.27 1.12
N MET A 321 12.21 -17.89 1.10
CA MET A 321 11.18 -17.59 0.09
C MET A 321 10.30 -16.44 0.59
N LEU A 322 10.41 -15.29 -0.06
CA LEU A 322 9.58 -14.12 0.20
C LEU A 322 8.24 -14.24 -0.53
N VAL A 323 7.14 -14.00 0.18
CA VAL A 323 5.78 -14.02 -0.38
C VAL A 323 5.13 -12.65 -0.16
N PRO A 324 4.99 -11.81 -1.19
CA PRO A 324 4.22 -10.58 -1.10
C PRO A 324 2.73 -10.91 -0.87
N VAL A 325 2.12 -10.27 0.12
CA VAL A 325 0.72 -10.44 0.52
C VAL A 325 0.00 -9.12 0.48
N ALA A 326 -1.22 -9.13 -0.05
CA ALA A 326 -2.11 -7.98 -0.04
C ALA A 326 -3.50 -8.36 0.46
N ILE A 327 -4.14 -7.42 1.16
CA ILE A 327 -5.50 -7.57 1.66
C ILE A 327 -6.33 -6.37 1.20
N SER A 328 -7.49 -6.66 0.66
CA SER A 328 -8.46 -5.66 0.21
C SER A 328 -9.78 -5.82 0.95
N TYR A 329 -10.38 -4.69 1.37
CA TYR A 329 -11.63 -4.63 2.13
C TYR A 329 -12.66 -3.78 1.38
N ASP A 330 -13.92 -4.20 1.31
CA ASP A 330 -14.98 -3.27 0.84
C ASP A 330 -15.12 -2.09 1.81
N LEU A 331 -15.02 -2.36 3.11
CA LEU A 331 -15.02 -1.33 4.14
C LEU A 331 -14.14 -1.81 5.28
N VAL A 332 -13.16 -0.99 5.65
CA VAL A 332 -12.25 -1.29 6.75
C VAL A 332 -13.03 -1.27 8.07
N PRO A 333 -13.01 -2.35 8.87
CA PRO A 333 -13.79 -2.45 10.10
C PRO A 333 -13.29 -1.51 11.22
N ASP A 334 -12.02 -1.10 11.15
CA ASP A 334 -11.32 -0.27 12.15
C ASP A 334 -11.45 1.23 11.88
N ALA A 335 -12.39 1.72 11.08
CA ALA A 335 -12.56 3.16 10.86
C ALA A 335 -13.44 3.82 11.94
N PRO A 336 -12.89 4.43 13.02
CA PRO A 336 -13.66 5.39 13.80
C PRO A 336 -13.90 6.65 12.97
N ARG A 337 -15.17 7.08 12.95
CA ARG A 337 -15.58 8.41 12.52
C ARG A 337 -14.95 9.47 13.42
N ASP A 338 -14.31 10.45 12.80
CA ASP A 338 -14.17 11.83 13.27
C ASP A 338 -13.32 12.13 14.52
N THR A 339 -12.39 11.27 14.95
CA THR A 339 -11.42 11.67 15.98
C THR A 339 -10.01 11.16 15.70
N TYR A 340 -9.21 12.01 15.05
CA TYR A 340 -7.76 11.89 14.90
C TYR A 340 -7.04 12.22 16.22
N HIS A 341 -7.33 11.46 17.26
CA HIS A 341 -6.50 11.45 18.48
C HIS A 341 -5.75 10.14 18.53
N ALA A 342 -4.46 10.19 18.87
CA ALA A 342 -3.56 9.06 19.02
C ALA A 342 -4.31 7.85 19.63
N SER A 343 -4.57 6.85 18.79
CA SER A 343 -5.40 5.70 19.14
C SER A 343 -4.85 5.07 20.41
N ALA A 344 -5.63 5.12 21.50
CA ALA A 344 -5.30 4.37 22.71
C ALA A 344 -5.04 2.91 22.31
N PRO A 345 -4.02 2.24 22.89
CA PRO A 345 -3.63 0.90 22.48
C PRO A 345 -4.84 -0.04 22.50
N LEU A 346 -4.93 -0.93 21.51
CA LEU A 346 -6.04 -1.87 21.39
C LEU A 346 -6.09 -2.75 22.64
N GLY A 347 -7.11 -2.51 23.46
CA GLY A 347 -7.38 -3.26 24.67
C GLY A 347 -8.15 -4.52 24.33
N LEU A 348 -7.85 -5.63 25.02
CA LEU A 348 -8.63 -6.86 24.88
C LEU A 348 -10.13 -6.61 25.15
N TRP A 349 -10.43 -5.84 26.20
CA TRP A 349 -11.80 -5.49 26.57
C TRP A 349 -12.43 -4.46 25.63
N THR A 350 -11.68 -3.47 25.16
CA THR A 350 -12.20 -2.48 24.21
C THR A 350 -12.49 -3.12 22.86
N GLY A 351 -11.60 -4.00 22.39
CA GLY A 351 -11.82 -4.84 21.21
C GLY A 351 -13.00 -5.79 21.39
N ALA A 352 -13.09 -6.53 22.50
CA ALA A 352 -14.23 -7.42 22.77
C ALA A 352 -15.57 -6.66 22.86
N LEU A 353 -15.56 -5.48 23.46
CA LEU A 353 -16.74 -4.60 23.56
C LEU A 353 -17.13 -4.02 22.20
N ALA A 354 -16.15 -3.64 21.36
CA ALA A 354 -16.38 -3.22 19.99
C ALA A 354 -17.02 -4.36 19.17
N VAL A 355 -16.48 -5.58 19.29
CA VAL A 355 -17.07 -6.78 18.67
C VAL A 355 -18.50 -7.01 19.18
N LEU A 356 -18.74 -6.92 20.50
CA LEU A 356 -20.07 -7.10 21.07
C LEU A 356 -21.07 -6.01 20.63
N ARG A 357 -20.63 -4.75 20.54
CA ARG A 357 -21.44 -3.64 20.03
C ARG A 357 -21.77 -3.84 18.56
N SER A 358 -20.79 -4.27 17.75
CA SER A 358 -21.01 -4.63 16.36
C SER A 358 -21.99 -5.79 16.24
N LEU A 359 -21.86 -6.85 17.04
CA LEU A 359 -22.81 -7.96 17.07
C LEU A 359 -24.24 -7.54 17.44
N ARG A 360 -24.42 -6.49 18.25
CA ARG A 360 -25.74 -6.00 18.72
C ARG A 360 -26.35 -4.89 17.84
N GLY A 361 -25.55 -4.00 17.28
CA GLY A 361 -26.00 -2.86 16.47
C GLY A 361 -26.03 -3.13 14.96
N TRP A 362 -25.36 -4.18 14.49
CA TRP A 362 -25.22 -4.53 13.08
C TRP A 362 -26.30 -5.56 12.69
N GLY A 363 -27.57 -5.13 12.72
CA GLY A 363 -28.68 -5.95 12.25
C GLY A 363 -28.53 -6.30 10.76
N CYS A 364 -28.04 -7.52 10.46
CA CYS A 364 -28.04 -8.26 9.19
C CYS A 364 -27.73 -7.58 7.83
N SER A 365 -27.47 -6.26 7.76
CA SER A 365 -27.63 -5.51 6.51
C SER A 365 -26.38 -4.83 5.94
N ARG A 366 -25.20 -4.97 6.57
CA ARG A 366 -23.96 -4.28 6.11
C ARG A 366 -22.70 -5.14 6.22
N ARG A 367 -22.74 -6.40 5.81
CA ARG A 367 -21.53 -7.26 5.87
C ARG A 367 -20.57 -6.88 4.75
N ALA A 368 -19.30 -6.67 5.04
CA ALA A 368 -18.29 -6.33 4.03
C ALA A 368 -17.69 -7.61 3.40
N CYS A 369 -17.03 -7.49 2.24
CA CYS A 369 -16.20 -8.54 1.69
C CYS A 369 -14.72 -8.28 1.97
N VAL A 370 -13.94 -9.35 2.13
CA VAL A 370 -12.47 -9.29 2.21
C VAL A 370 -11.86 -10.19 1.17
N ARG A 371 -10.77 -9.72 0.57
CA ARG A 371 -10.00 -10.52 -0.38
C ARG A 371 -8.53 -10.53 0.00
N VAL A 372 -7.95 -11.72 0.11
CA VAL A 372 -6.53 -11.95 0.40
C VAL A 372 -5.85 -12.44 -0.86
N HIS A 373 -4.76 -11.78 -1.23
CA HIS A 373 -3.93 -12.08 -2.39
C HIS A 373 -2.54 -12.49 -1.94
N LEU A 374 -2.04 -13.58 -2.51
CA LEU A 374 -0.66 -14.03 -2.34
C LEU A 374 0.01 -13.95 -3.71
N ALA A 375 1.01 -13.09 -3.84
CA ALA A 375 1.82 -13.02 -5.03
C ALA A 375 2.76 -14.24 -5.15
N GLN A 376 3.39 -14.39 -6.31
CA GLN A 376 4.36 -15.44 -6.59
C GLN A 376 5.53 -15.36 -5.60
N PRO A 377 5.81 -16.45 -4.86
CA PRO A 377 6.98 -16.51 -3.99
C PRO A 377 8.28 -16.36 -4.78
N PHE A 378 9.27 -15.67 -4.23
CA PHE A 378 10.58 -15.53 -4.85
C PHE A 378 11.72 -15.67 -3.84
N SER A 379 12.89 -16.08 -4.35
CA SER A 379 14.11 -16.28 -3.56
C SER A 379 14.71 -14.95 -3.10
N LEU A 380 14.95 -14.82 -1.79
CA LEU A 380 15.65 -13.67 -1.22
C LEU A 380 17.11 -13.66 -1.68
N HIS A 381 17.78 -14.80 -1.67
CA HIS A 381 19.18 -14.89 -2.08
C HIS A 381 19.37 -14.45 -3.54
N GLU A 382 18.48 -14.88 -4.44
CA GLU A 382 18.48 -14.45 -5.83
C GLU A 382 18.31 -12.92 -5.95
N TYR A 383 17.36 -12.35 -5.21
CA TYR A 383 17.15 -10.91 -5.21
C TYR A 383 18.40 -10.15 -4.74
N ILE A 384 19.05 -10.59 -3.65
CA ILE A 384 20.23 -9.91 -3.11
C ILE A 384 21.37 -9.86 -4.13
N ILE A 385 21.61 -10.95 -4.85
CA ILE A 385 22.66 -11.04 -5.87
C ILE A 385 22.37 -10.06 -7.02
N ASN A 386 21.14 -10.06 -7.52
CA ASN A 386 20.79 -9.29 -8.71
C ASN A 386 20.56 -7.80 -8.39
N ALA A 387 19.98 -7.47 -7.24
CA ALA A 387 19.60 -6.10 -6.89
C ALA A 387 20.79 -5.14 -6.85
N ARG A 388 21.98 -5.62 -6.46
CA ARG A 388 23.21 -4.80 -6.39
C ARG A 388 23.64 -4.28 -7.76
N SER A 389 23.31 -4.98 -8.84
CA SER A 389 23.60 -4.54 -10.22
C SER A 389 22.70 -3.40 -10.70
N CYS A 390 21.56 -3.18 -10.03
CA CYS A 390 20.56 -2.17 -10.40
C CYS A 390 20.74 -0.84 -9.63
N TRP A 391 21.86 -0.64 -8.94
CA TRP A 391 22.06 0.55 -8.11
C TRP A 391 22.48 1.73 -8.99
N GLY A 392 21.52 2.63 -9.26
CA GLY A 392 21.77 3.91 -9.94
C GLY A 392 22.34 5.00 -9.03
N SER A 393 22.79 6.10 -9.64
CA SER A 393 23.11 7.33 -8.91
C SER A 393 21.84 7.90 -8.26
N ARG A 394 22.01 8.43 -7.04
CA ARG A 394 20.94 8.99 -6.22
C ARG A 394 21.20 10.47 -5.99
N GLN A 395 20.14 11.26 -5.99
CA GLN A 395 20.19 12.70 -5.70
C GLN A 395 19.03 13.09 -4.79
N THR A 396 19.23 14.11 -3.96
CA THR A 396 18.18 14.62 -3.08
C THR A 396 17.12 15.37 -3.88
N LEU A 397 15.90 15.45 -3.35
CA LEU A 397 14.83 16.20 -4.01
C LEU A 397 15.19 17.67 -4.24
N GLU A 398 15.89 18.29 -3.28
CA GLU A 398 16.45 19.63 -3.42
C GLU A 398 17.35 19.76 -4.66
N GLN A 399 18.28 18.83 -4.87
CA GLN A 399 19.17 18.85 -6.05
C GLN A 399 18.42 18.65 -7.37
N LEU A 400 17.35 17.86 -7.36
CA LEU A 400 16.58 17.49 -8.54
C LEU A 400 15.62 18.58 -9.00
N LEU A 401 14.89 19.21 -8.06
CA LEU A 401 13.76 20.09 -8.40
C LEU A 401 13.98 21.55 -8.01
N GLN A 402 14.73 21.87 -6.94
CA GLN A 402 14.86 23.25 -6.48
C GLN A 402 15.44 24.19 -7.56
N PRO A 403 16.51 23.82 -8.31
CA PRO A 403 17.02 24.67 -9.39
C PRO A 403 15.99 24.92 -10.49
N ILE A 404 15.11 23.95 -10.74
CA ILE A 404 14.09 24.04 -11.78
C ILE A 404 12.95 24.94 -11.34
N VAL A 405 12.45 24.76 -10.11
CA VAL A 405 11.42 25.61 -9.50
C VAL A 405 11.87 27.07 -9.47
N LEU A 406 13.15 27.33 -9.16
CA LEU A 406 13.70 28.67 -9.12
C LEU A 406 13.98 29.28 -10.52
N GLY A 407 13.90 28.47 -11.59
CA GLY A 407 14.17 28.87 -12.97
C GLY A 407 15.66 28.95 -13.33
N GLN A 408 16.53 28.28 -12.56
CA GLN A 408 17.99 28.27 -12.74
C GLN A 408 18.47 27.17 -13.68
N CYS A 409 17.71 26.09 -13.84
CA CYS A 409 18.05 24.95 -14.71
C CYS A 409 16.81 24.45 -15.46
N THR A 410 17.02 23.96 -16.68
CA THR A 410 16.00 23.32 -17.53
C THR A 410 16.28 21.85 -17.81
N VAL A 411 17.41 21.33 -17.34
CA VAL A 411 17.80 19.93 -17.52
C VAL A 411 17.41 19.15 -16.27
N VAL A 412 16.53 18.16 -16.44
CA VAL A 412 16.17 17.21 -15.38
C VAL A 412 17.15 16.03 -15.43
N PRO A 413 17.95 15.80 -14.39
CA PRO A 413 18.86 14.66 -14.36
C PRO A 413 18.07 13.35 -14.24
N ASP A 414 18.42 12.37 -15.07
CA ASP A 414 17.82 11.02 -15.09
C ASP A 414 18.41 10.17 -13.94
N THR A 415 18.12 10.55 -12.70
CA THR A 415 18.65 9.89 -11.49
C THR A 415 17.55 9.54 -10.49
N GLU A 416 17.82 8.54 -9.65
CA GLU A 416 16.84 8.10 -8.67
C GLU A 416 16.72 9.13 -7.54
N LYS A 417 15.48 9.51 -7.22
CA LYS A 417 15.19 10.38 -6.07
C LYS A 417 15.55 9.67 -4.77
N GLU A 418 16.40 10.27 -3.96
CA GLU A 418 16.62 9.84 -2.57
C GLU A 418 15.54 10.46 -1.67
N GLN A 419 14.70 9.62 -1.07
CA GLN A 419 13.65 10.05 -0.16
C GLN A 419 13.52 9.06 1.01
N GLU A 420 13.91 9.51 2.20
CA GLU A 420 13.93 8.70 3.41
C GLU A 420 13.07 9.31 4.50
N TRP A 421 11.83 8.84 4.61
CA TRP A 421 10.88 9.29 5.65
C TRP A 421 10.77 8.32 6.82
N THR A 422 11.29 7.09 6.67
CA THR A 422 11.22 6.08 7.72
C THR A 422 12.35 6.27 8.73
N PRO A 423 12.05 6.43 10.03
CA PRO A 423 13.10 6.53 11.05
C PRO A 423 13.87 5.21 11.14
N VAL A 424 15.19 5.30 11.30
CA VAL A 424 16.03 4.11 11.45
C VAL A 424 15.98 3.63 12.91
N THR A 425 15.64 2.37 13.11
CA THR A 425 15.56 1.76 14.45
C THR A 425 16.92 1.21 14.89
N GLY A 426 17.11 1.02 16.20
CA GLY A 426 18.36 0.49 16.78
C GLY A 426 18.93 -0.76 16.10
N PRO A 427 18.13 -1.81 15.79
CA PRO A 427 18.65 -2.99 15.11
C PRO A 427 18.95 -2.78 13.62
N LEU A 428 18.20 -1.90 12.94
CA LEU A 428 18.47 -1.55 11.54
C LEU A 428 19.72 -0.67 11.42
N LEU A 429 19.92 0.26 12.36
CA LEU A 429 21.14 1.09 12.48
C LEU A 429 22.41 0.27 12.71
N ALA A 430 22.29 -0.94 13.29
CA ALA A 430 23.43 -1.82 13.51
C ALA A 430 23.94 -2.50 12.24
N LEU A 431 23.18 -2.45 11.14
CA LEU A 431 23.60 -2.96 9.83
C LEU A 431 24.48 -1.95 9.09
N LYS A 432 25.27 -2.43 8.14
CA LYS A 432 26.04 -1.57 7.22
C LYS A 432 25.08 -0.73 6.38
N GLU A 433 25.50 0.47 5.96
CA GLU A 433 24.69 1.37 5.13
C GLU A 433 24.19 0.72 3.84
N GLU A 434 25.02 -0.10 3.19
CA GLU A 434 24.65 -0.87 2.00
C GLU A 434 23.49 -1.85 2.27
N ASP A 435 23.50 -2.50 3.44
CA ASP A 435 22.47 -3.45 3.83
C ASP A 435 21.19 -2.72 4.27
N GLN A 436 21.30 -1.55 4.90
CA GLN A 436 20.15 -0.68 5.18
C GLN A 436 19.46 -0.25 3.89
N LEU A 437 20.23 0.20 2.88
CA LEU A 437 19.71 0.55 1.56
C LEU A 437 19.05 -0.64 0.86
N LEU A 438 19.68 -1.81 0.92
CA LEU A 438 19.14 -3.05 0.36
C LEU A 438 17.78 -3.40 0.99
N VAL A 439 17.64 -3.31 2.31
CA VAL A 439 16.39 -3.57 3.04
C VAL A 439 15.32 -2.58 2.66
N ARG A 440 15.64 -1.29 2.56
CA ARG A 440 14.69 -0.24 2.13
C ARG A 440 14.19 -0.49 0.71
N ARG A 441 15.09 -0.73 -0.24
CA ARG A 441 14.75 -1.05 -1.63
C ARG A 441 13.93 -2.34 -1.72
N LEU A 442 14.32 -3.40 -1.01
CA LEU A 442 13.55 -4.65 -0.96
C LEU A 442 12.14 -4.42 -0.40
N SER A 443 12.01 -3.63 0.68
CA SER A 443 10.71 -3.30 1.28
C SER A 443 9.82 -2.57 0.28
N ARG A 444 10.38 -1.58 -0.45
CA ARG A 444 9.68 -0.86 -1.52
C ARG A 444 9.24 -1.78 -2.66
N HIS A 445 10.16 -2.62 -3.12
CA HIS A 445 9.93 -3.56 -4.22
C HIS A 445 8.82 -4.54 -3.89
N VAL A 446 8.83 -5.10 -2.68
CA VAL A 446 7.79 -6.03 -2.22
C VAL A 446 6.47 -5.32 -1.97
N LEU A 447 6.48 -4.12 -1.39
CA LEU A 447 5.26 -3.35 -1.19
C LEU A 447 4.59 -3.00 -2.53
N ASN A 448 5.36 -2.65 -3.56
CA ASN A 448 4.83 -2.49 -4.91
C ASN A 448 4.23 -3.80 -5.43
N ALA A 449 4.95 -4.93 -5.33
CA ALA A 449 4.41 -6.23 -5.75
C ALA A 449 3.10 -6.60 -5.02
N SER A 450 3.01 -6.33 -3.72
CA SER A 450 1.80 -6.53 -2.93
C SER A 450 0.66 -5.63 -3.43
N THR A 451 0.89 -4.32 -3.55
CA THR A 451 -0.15 -3.36 -4.02
C THR A 451 -0.61 -3.64 -5.45
N ALA A 452 0.30 -3.95 -6.37
CA ALA A 452 -0.03 -4.38 -7.73
C ALA A 452 -0.82 -5.71 -7.78
N SER A 453 -0.65 -6.57 -6.76
CA SER A 453 -1.41 -7.83 -6.65
C SER A 453 -2.78 -7.66 -5.98
N SER A 454 -3.04 -6.50 -5.36
CA SER A 454 -4.28 -6.24 -4.62
C SER A 454 -5.48 -6.15 -5.56
N ALA A 455 -6.65 -6.57 -5.07
CA ALA A 455 -7.89 -6.40 -5.83
C ALA A 455 -8.60 -5.12 -5.43
N VAL A 456 -9.16 -4.44 -6.43
CA VAL A 456 -10.03 -3.28 -6.19
C VAL A 456 -11.42 -3.76 -5.80
N MET A 457 -11.94 -3.23 -4.70
CA MET A 457 -13.23 -3.60 -4.14
C MET A 457 -14.38 -2.79 -4.75
N SER A 458 -15.63 -3.21 -4.50
CA SER A 458 -16.80 -2.62 -5.15
C SER A 458 -17.06 -1.18 -4.71
N THR A 459 -16.73 -0.89 -3.45
CA THR A 459 -16.84 0.42 -2.82
C THR A 459 -15.84 1.43 -3.36
N ALA A 460 -14.61 1.02 -3.68
CA ALA A 460 -13.60 1.88 -4.30
C ALA A 460 -14.06 2.38 -5.67
N ILE A 461 -14.53 1.48 -6.53
CA ILE A 461 -15.10 1.83 -7.86
C ILE A 461 -16.29 2.78 -7.69
N MET A 462 -17.21 2.46 -6.77
CA MET A 462 -18.37 3.32 -6.53
C MET A 462 -17.96 4.69 -5.98
N ALA A 463 -17.02 4.77 -5.04
CA ALA A 463 -16.54 6.02 -4.48
C ALA A 463 -15.93 6.92 -5.55
N THR A 464 -15.09 6.36 -6.43
CA THR A 464 -14.49 7.07 -7.56
C THR A 464 -15.53 7.60 -8.54
N LEU A 465 -16.55 6.79 -8.88
CA LEU A 465 -17.63 7.25 -9.74
C LEU A 465 -18.41 8.37 -9.07
N LEU A 466 -18.75 8.23 -7.80
CA LEU A 466 -19.48 9.27 -7.08
C LEU A 466 -18.71 10.60 -7.02
N LEU A 467 -17.38 10.57 -6.88
CA LEU A 467 -16.57 11.81 -6.87
C LEU A 467 -16.40 12.41 -8.26
N PHE A 468 -16.08 11.59 -9.27
CA PHE A 468 -15.60 12.12 -10.55
C PHE A 468 -16.61 11.98 -11.70
N LYS A 469 -17.62 11.11 -11.60
CA LYS A 469 -18.58 10.79 -12.67
C LYS A 469 -20.02 10.58 -12.15
N HIS A 470 -20.86 11.61 -12.30
CA HIS A 470 -22.20 11.66 -11.69
C HIS A 470 -23.36 11.11 -12.55
N GLN A 471 -23.12 10.59 -13.77
CA GLN A 471 -24.19 10.16 -14.69
C GLN A 471 -24.09 8.66 -15.04
N LYS A 472 -25.25 7.98 -15.10
CA LYS A 472 -25.41 6.57 -15.53
C LYS A 472 -24.49 5.56 -14.81
N LEU A 473 -24.58 5.52 -13.47
CA LEU A 473 -23.73 4.72 -12.58
C LEU A 473 -23.53 3.25 -12.97
N LEU A 474 -24.57 2.56 -13.47
CA LEU A 474 -24.44 1.14 -13.86
C LEU A 474 -23.45 0.97 -15.03
N GLY A 475 -23.61 1.74 -16.10
CA GLY A 475 -22.74 1.66 -17.27
C GLY A 475 -21.30 2.04 -16.93
N GLU A 476 -21.12 3.12 -16.18
CA GLU A 476 -19.80 3.59 -15.77
C GLU A 476 -19.10 2.63 -14.79
N PHE A 477 -19.85 1.95 -13.91
CA PHE A 477 -19.30 0.91 -13.04
C PHE A 477 -18.78 -0.27 -13.83
N SER A 478 -19.52 -0.72 -14.84
CA SER A 478 -19.06 -1.78 -15.74
C SER A 478 -17.81 -1.34 -16.50
N TRP A 479 -17.83 -0.14 -17.07
CA TRP A 479 -16.70 0.42 -17.82
C TRP A 479 -15.44 0.50 -16.94
N LEU A 480 -15.51 1.10 -15.75
CA LEU A 480 -14.35 1.25 -14.87
C LEU A 480 -13.82 -0.11 -14.37
N THR A 481 -14.71 -1.08 -14.18
CA THR A 481 -14.33 -2.47 -13.87
C THR A 481 -13.56 -3.11 -15.02
N GLU A 482 -13.99 -2.89 -16.26
CA GLU A 482 -13.31 -3.42 -17.46
C GLU A 482 -11.95 -2.74 -17.68
N GLU A 483 -11.87 -1.43 -17.53
CA GLU A 483 -10.61 -0.67 -17.59
C GLU A 483 -9.58 -1.18 -16.57
N GLN A 484 -10.02 -1.53 -15.36
CA GLN A 484 -9.16 -2.13 -14.34
C GLN A 484 -8.59 -3.49 -14.78
N LEU A 485 -9.44 -4.35 -15.34
CA LEU A 485 -9.05 -5.68 -15.81
C LEU A 485 -8.12 -5.60 -17.03
N LEU A 486 -8.35 -4.65 -17.95
CA LEU A 486 -7.51 -4.41 -19.12
C LEU A 486 -6.09 -4.01 -18.74
N ARG A 487 -5.92 -3.26 -17.63
CA ARG A 487 -4.62 -2.88 -17.07
C ARG A 487 -3.91 -4.01 -16.33
N GLY A 488 -4.52 -5.19 -16.26
CA GLY A 488 -3.93 -6.36 -15.62
C GLY A 488 -4.11 -6.38 -14.11
N PHE A 489 -5.03 -5.59 -13.54
CA PHE A 489 -5.42 -5.66 -12.14
C PHE A 489 -6.68 -6.52 -11.98
N ASP A 490 -6.94 -7.01 -10.77
CA ASP A 490 -8.13 -7.82 -10.48
C ASP A 490 -9.13 -7.04 -9.61
N VAL A 491 -10.38 -7.51 -9.59
CA VAL A 491 -11.49 -6.93 -8.82
C VAL A 491 -12.04 -7.91 -7.80
N GLY A 492 -12.32 -7.43 -6.59
CA GLY A 492 -12.63 -8.25 -5.42
C GLY A 492 -14.02 -8.88 -5.41
N PHE A 493 -14.80 -8.69 -6.46
CA PHE A 493 -16.20 -9.07 -6.54
C PHE A 493 -16.53 -9.77 -7.85
N SER A 494 -17.70 -10.42 -7.89
CA SER A 494 -18.30 -11.04 -9.07
C SER A 494 -19.82 -11.15 -8.88
N GLY A 495 -20.57 -11.29 -9.97
CA GLY A 495 -22.02 -11.47 -9.94
C GLY A 495 -22.77 -10.40 -10.72
N GLN A 496 -24.06 -10.25 -10.41
CA GLN A 496 -24.94 -9.30 -11.10
C GLN A 496 -24.58 -7.86 -10.72
N LEU A 497 -24.36 -7.03 -11.74
CA LEU A 497 -23.97 -5.62 -11.59
C LEU A 497 -24.93 -4.82 -10.70
N GLN A 498 -26.23 -5.03 -10.85
CA GLN A 498 -27.23 -4.34 -10.03
C GLN A 498 -27.08 -4.67 -8.54
N CYS A 499 -26.84 -5.92 -8.19
CA CYS A 499 -26.62 -6.34 -6.80
C CYS A 499 -25.32 -5.76 -6.25
N LEU A 500 -24.26 -5.68 -7.06
CA LEU A 500 -22.97 -5.10 -6.67
C LEU A 500 -23.08 -3.60 -6.39
N VAL A 501 -23.72 -2.85 -7.29
CA VAL A 501 -23.95 -1.41 -7.11
C VAL A 501 -24.83 -1.16 -5.88
N GLN A 502 -25.90 -1.93 -5.68
CA GLN A 502 -26.74 -1.84 -4.48
C GLN A 502 -25.96 -2.17 -3.21
N HIS A 503 -25.09 -3.18 -3.25
CA HIS A 503 -24.24 -3.55 -2.13
C HIS A 503 -23.26 -2.43 -1.77
N ALA A 504 -22.51 -1.92 -2.74
CA ALA A 504 -21.56 -0.81 -2.54
C ALA A 504 -22.26 0.44 -1.99
N LEU A 505 -23.41 0.83 -2.56
CA LEU A 505 -24.20 1.96 -2.05
C LEU A 505 -24.75 1.71 -0.64
N SER A 506 -25.07 0.46 -0.27
CA SER A 506 -25.53 0.12 1.08
C SER A 506 -24.42 0.31 2.13
N LEU A 507 -23.16 0.04 1.75
CA LEU A 507 -21.98 0.26 2.59
C LEU A 507 -21.64 1.77 2.68
N LEU A 508 -21.73 2.50 1.56
CA LEU A 508 -21.45 3.93 1.47
C LEU A 508 -22.62 4.84 1.92
N ARG A 509 -23.74 4.26 2.38
CA ARG A 509 -24.93 4.98 2.88
C ARG A 509 -24.66 6.12 3.86
N PRO A 510 -23.63 6.10 4.73
CA PRO A 510 -23.27 7.25 5.55
C PRO A 510 -22.99 8.55 4.78
N HIS A 511 -22.34 8.42 3.62
CA HIS A 511 -21.77 9.52 2.83
C HIS A 511 -22.68 9.95 1.68
N VAL A 512 -23.77 9.20 1.45
CA VAL A 512 -24.61 9.31 0.27
C VAL A 512 -26.09 9.35 0.67
N ALA A 513 -26.86 10.24 0.05
CA ALA A 513 -28.32 10.26 0.09
C ALA A 513 -28.90 9.59 -1.15
N LEU A 514 -29.79 8.61 -0.94
CA LEU A 514 -30.49 7.91 -2.01
C LEU A 514 -31.91 8.47 -2.14
N LEU A 515 -32.21 9.12 -3.26
CA LEU A 515 -33.51 9.70 -3.56
C LEU A 515 -34.16 8.90 -4.68
N ARG A 516 -35.41 8.45 -4.49
CA ARG A 516 -36.16 7.74 -5.53
C ARG A 516 -36.92 8.75 -6.39
N VAL A 517 -36.68 8.73 -7.70
CA VAL A 517 -37.40 9.54 -8.68
C VAL A 517 -38.65 8.78 -9.16
N GLN A 518 -39.70 9.50 -9.58
CA GLN A 518 -41.05 8.96 -9.85
C GLN A 518 -41.14 7.85 -10.92
N GLN A 519 -40.06 7.52 -11.63
CA GLN A 519 -39.99 6.41 -12.60
C GLN A 519 -39.22 5.17 -12.10
N GLY A 520 -38.83 5.13 -10.82
CA GLY A 520 -38.11 3.98 -10.23
C GLY A 520 -36.59 4.12 -10.25
N ASP A 521 -36.05 5.16 -10.88
CA ASP A 521 -34.62 5.49 -10.86
C ASP A 521 -34.18 6.03 -9.49
N LEU A 522 -32.98 5.65 -9.07
CA LEU A 522 -32.32 6.12 -7.85
C LEU A 522 -31.36 7.26 -8.20
N LEU A 523 -31.69 8.47 -7.77
CA LEU A 523 -30.76 9.58 -7.76
C LEU A 523 -29.86 9.46 -6.53
N VAL A 524 -28.56 9.45 -6.77
CA VAL A 524 -27.54 9.31 -5.74
C VAL A 524 -26.89 10.68 -5.55
N VAL A 525 -27.08 11.28 -4.37
CA VAL A 525 -26.56 12.60 -4.05
C VAL A 525 -25.50 12.48 -2.96
N LEU A 526 -24.33 13.04 -3.20
CA LEU A 526 -23.26 13.11 -2.20
C LEU A 526 -23.66 14.07 -1.07
N ARG A 527 -23.37 13.66 0.18
CA ARG A 527 -23.54 14.56 1.32
C ARG A 527 -22.30 15.46 1.42
N PRO A 528 -22.46 16.79 1.36
CA PRO A 528 -21.31 17.69 1.55
C PRO A 528 -20.76 17.54 2.97
N GLY A 529 -19.44 17.68 3.11
CA GLY A 529 -18.74 17.65 4.39
C GLY A 529 -17.60 16.61 4.44
N PRO A 530 -17.09 16.29 5.65
CA PRO A 530 -15.92 15.44 5.82
C PRO A 530 -16.14 14.01 5.32
N GLY A 531 -17.38 13.61 5.05
CA GLY A 531 -17.66 12.32 4.43
C GLY A 531 -17.04 12.14 3.03
N LEU A 532 -16.70 13.23 2.33
CA LEU A 532 -16.04 13.19 1.03
C LEU A 532 -14.57 12.78 1.12
N THR A 533 -13.87 13.08 2.23
CA THR A 533 -12.48 12.64 2.45
C THR A 533 -12.39 11.12 2.47
N HIS A 534 -13.39 10.46 3.09
CA HIS A 534 -13.48 9.01 3.12
C HIS A 534 -13.69 8.41 1.72
N LEU A 535 -14.51 9.04 0.89
CA LEU A 535 -14.68 8.62 -0.50
C LEU A 535 -13.39 8.83 -1.30
N ALA A 536 -12.69 9.94 -1.08
CA ALA A 536 -11.41 10.21 -1.73
C ALA A 536 -10.37 9.15 -1.34
N HIS A 537 -10.32 8.77 -0.06
CA HIS A 537 -9.47 7.70 0.42
C HIS A 537 -9.79 6.34 -0.25
N LEU A 538 -11.07 5.97 -0.36
CA LEU A 538 -11.48 4.75 -1.07
C LEU A 538 -11.16 4.83 -2.57
N SER A 539 -11.28 6.01 -3.19
CA SER A 539 -10.94 6.20 -4.60
C SER A 539 -9.45 5.99 -4.88
N SER A 540 -8.58 6.28 -3.90
CA SER A 540 -7.13 6.09 -4.02
C SER A 540 -6.72 4.62 -4.21
N GLU A 541 -7.60 3.66 -3.87
CA GLU A 541 -7.34 2.22 -4.14
C GLU A 541 -7.27 1.89 -5.63
N LEU A 542 -7.89 2.71 -6.50
CA LEU A 542 -7.78 2.57 -7.95
C LEU A 542 -6.48 3.16 -8.50
N LEU A 543 -5.85 4.08 -7.77
CA LEU A 543 -4.70 4.83 -8.26
C LEU A 543 -3.56 3.92 -8.77
N PRO A 544 -3.15 2.83 -8.11
CA PRO A 544 -2.05 1.98 -8.62
C PRO A 544 -2.27 1.46 -10.04
N ALA A 545 -3.52 1.26 -10.48
CA ALA A 545 -3.81 0.80 -11.82
C ALA A 545 -3.74 1.92 -12.87
N PHE A 546 -4.12 3.13 -12.50
CA PHE A 546 -4.17 4.29 -13.39
C PHE A 546 -3.00 5.26 -13.20
N LEU A 547 -2.04 4.95 -12.32
CA LEU A 547 -1.03 5.89 -11.86
C LEU A 547 -0.17 6.43 -13.02
N SER A 548 0.35 5.54 -13.86
CA SER A 548 1.20 5.93 -15.00
C SER A 548 0.43 6.83 -15.97
N GLU A 549 -0.83 6.50 -16.25
CA GLU A 549 -1.72 7.28 -17.11
C GLU A 549 -2.11 8.63 -16.48
N ALA A 550 -2.34 8.66 -15.16
CA ALA A 550 -2.66 9.87 -14.41
C ALA A 550 -1.46 10.83 -14.36
N VAL A 551 -0.25 10.32 -14.12
CA VAL A 551 1.00 11.09 -14.21
C VAL A 551 1.17 11.64 -15.62
N GLY A 552 0.95 10.80 -16.64
CA GLY A 552 1.00 11.21 -18.04
C GLY A 552 -0.02 12.29 -18.39
N ALA A 553 -1.27 12.15 -17.94
CA ALA A 553 -2.34 13.12 -18.19
C ALA A 553 -2.07 14.47 -17.51
N CYS A 554 -1.62 14.46 -16.25
CA CYS A 554 -1.17 15.67 -15.55
C CYS A 554 0.04 16.33 -16.22
N ALA A 555 1.00 15.54 -16.74
CA ALA A 555 2.15 16.07 -17.47
C ALA A 555 1.74 16.71 -18.81
N VAL A 556 0.79 16.10 -19.53
CA VAL A 556 0.17 16.71 -20.73
C VAL A 556 -0.55 18.00 -20.35
N ARG A 557 -1.32 18.01 -19.25
CA ARG A 557 -1.97 19.22 -18.75
C ARG A 557 -0.97 20.34 -18.49
N ALA A 558 0.18 20.05 -17.88
CA ALA A 558 1.23 21.04 -17.63
C ALA A 558 1.77 21.66 -18.93
N LEU A 559 1.95 20.88 -19.99
CA LEU A 559 2.33 21.41 -21.31
C LEU A 559 1.28 22.35 -21.91
N LEU A 560 -0.01 22.10 -21.60
CA LEU A 560 -1.12 22.91 -22.10
C LEU A 560 -1.45 24.12 -21.21
N ALA A 561 -1.06 24.11 -19.94
CA ALA A 561 -1.45 25.11 -18.94
C ALA A 561 -1.02 26.55 -19.25
N GLY A 562 -0.03 26.74 -20.14
CA GLY A 562 0.40 28.05 -20.64
C GLY A 562 -0.11 28.42 -22.04
N ARG A 563 -0.89 27.54 -22.70
CA ARG A 563 -1.29 27.69 -24.11
C ARG A 563 -2.80 27.74 -24.34
N VAL A 564 -3.58 27.25 -23.38
CA VAL A 564 -5.05 27.21 -23.44
C VAL A 564 -5.65 27.94 -22.22
N PRO A 565 -6.60 28.87 -22.38
CA PRO A 565 -7.20 29.60 -21.27
C PRO A 565 -8.01 28.67 -20.32
N PRO A 566 -8.05 28.99 -19.01
CA PRO A 566 -8.54 28.08 -17.96
C PRO A 566 -10.06 27.84 -17.89
N GLU A 567 -10.91 28.60 -18.59
CA GLU A 567 -12.36 28.67 -18.32
C GLU A 567 -13.30 28.25 -19.47
N GLY A 568 -12.78 27.65 -20.55
CA GLY A 568 -13.61 27.15 -21.66
C GLY A 568 -14.02 25.68 -21.50
N PRO A 569 -15.15 25.23 -22.10
CA PRO A 569 -15.34 23.80 -22.37
C PRO A 569 -14.09 23.31 -23.11
N TRP A 570 -13.49 22.23 -22.64
CA TRP A 570 -12.35 21.56 -23.27
C TRP A 570 -12.73 20.97 -24.63
N GLU A 571 -13.16 21.81 -25.56
CA GLU A 571 -13.06 21.48 -26.97
C GLU A 571 -11.56 21.40 -27.22
N LEU A 572 -11.04 20.18 -27.38
CA LEU A 572 -9.68 19.87 -27.83
C LEU A 572 -9.44 20.41 -29.27
N GLN A 573 -9.86 21.64 -29.54
CA GLN A 573 -9.69 22.37 -30.78
C GLN A 573 -8.33 23.05 -30.75
N GLY A 574 -7.32 22.24 -31.02
CA GLY A 574 -5.97 22.72 -31.26
C GLY A 574 -5.13 21.53 -31.73
N ILE A 575 -4.63 21.62 -32.96
CA ILE A 575 -3.61 20.71 -33.48
C ILE A 575 -2.29 21.08 -32.80
N GLU A 576 -2.20 20.89 -31.49
CA GLU A 576 -0.95 21.12 -30.77
C GLU A 576 -0.10 19.85 -30.80
N LEU A 577 1.10 20.01 -31.32
CA LEU A 577 2.11 18.97 -31.36
C LEU A 577 2.88 18.94 -30.06
N LEU A 578 2.79 17.82 -29.35
CA LEU A 578 3.53 17.53 -28.14
C LEU A 578 4.81 16.78 -28.52
N SER A 579 5.98 17.37 -28.24
CA SER A 579 7.24 16.66 -28.46
C SER A 579 7.49 15.62 -27.36
N GLN A 580 8.07 14.48 -27.74
CA GLN A 580 8.41 13.42 -26.79
C GLN A 580 9.32 13.92 -25.66
N ASN A 581 10.31 14.76 -26.00
CA ASN A 581 11.27 15.28 -25.03
C ASN A 581 10.61 16.22 -24.01
N GLN A 582 9.69 17.10 -24.45
CA GLN A 582 8.94 17.96 -23.54
C GLN A 582 8.01 17.16 -22.63
N LEU A 583 7.38 16.12 -23.16
CA LEU A 583 6.53 15.24 -22.36
C LEU A 583 7.33 14.45 -21.33
N TYR A 584 8.47 13.88 -21.73
CA TYR A 584 9.38 13.19 -20.80
C TYR A 584 9.86 14.11 -19.69
N HIS A 585 10.24 15.35 -20.04
CA HIS A 585 10.62 16.35 -19.06
C HIS A 585 9.51 16.60 -18.03
N GLN A 586 8.26 16.82 -18.46
CA GLN A 586 7.14 17.04 -17.54
C GLN A 586 6.79 15.81 -16.71
N ILE A 587 6.88 14.61 -17.28
CA ILE A 587 6.68 13.35 -16.55
C ILE A 587 7.74 13.21 -15.45
N LEU A 588 9.01 13.49 -15.74
CA LEU A 588 10.09 13.42 -14.75
C LEU A 588 9.88 14.43 -13.62
N LEU A 589 9.51 15.68 -13.93
CA LEU A 589 9.22 16.69 -12.92
C LEU A 589 8.12 16.24 -11.96
N LEU A 590 7.00 15.75 -12.51
CA LEU A 590 5.88 15.27 -11.70
C LEU A 590 6.27 14.01 -10.91
N MET A 591 6.99 13.07 -11.51
CA MET A 591 7.50 11.88 -10.83
C MET A 591 8.42 12.23 -9.65
N HIS A 592 9.29 13.23 -9.79
CA HIS A 592 10.14 13.68 -8.69
C HIS A 592 9.32 14.40 -7.60
N LEU A 593 8.31 15.18 -7.97
CA LEU A 593 7.43 15.88 -7.01
C LEU A 593 6.59 14.89 -6.19
N LEU A 594 6.05 13.86 -6.83
CA LEU A 594 5.16 12.90 -6.18
C LEU A 594 5.92 12.04 -5.15
N PRO A 595 5.36 11.81 -3.94
CA PRO A 595 5.99 10.98 -2.93
C PRO A 595 6.37 9.57 -3.43
N GLN A 596 7.57 9.13 -3.00
CA GLN A 596 8.04 7.74 -2.98
C GLN A 596 6.88 6.79 -2.78
N ASP A 597 6.29 6.96 -1.60
CA ASP A 597 5.20 6.21 -0.98
C ASP A 597 3.92 6.06 -1.80
N LEU A 598 3.62 7.04 -2.65
CA LEU A 598 2.47 7.02 -3.54
C LEU A 598 2.81 6.33 -4.87
N LEU A 599 3.95 6.70 -5.47
CA LEU A 599 4.34 6.20 -6.79
C LEU A 599 4.58 4.69 -6.79
N LEU A 600 5.09 4.15 -5.68
CA LEU A 600 5.46 2.73 -5.55
C LEU A 600 6.34 2.24 -6.70
N LEU A 601 7.16 3.14 -7.29
CA LEU A 601 8.05 2.79 -8.39
C LEU A 601 8.95 1.61 -7.99
N GLN A 602 9.12 0.65 -8.89
CA GLN A 602 10.07 -0.43 -8.64
C GLN A 602 11.47 0.15 -8.56
N PRO A 603 12.26 -0.14 -7.50
CA PRO A 603 13.61 0.40 -7.37
C PRO A 603 14.59 -0.12 -8.43
N CYS A 604 14.21 -1.17 -9.18
CA CYS A 604 14.98 -1.67 -10.32
C CYS A 604 14.57 -1.06 -11.67
N GLN A 605 13.53 -0.20 -11.70
CA GLN A 605 13.07 0.49 -12.89
C GLN A 605 13.75 1.86 -12.97
N SER A 606 14.41 2.15 -14.09
CA SER A 606 14.94 3.51 -14.32
C SER A 606 13.83 4.50 -14.62
N SER A 607 14.08 5.77 -14.34
CA SER A 607 13.19 6.89 -14.64
C SER A 607 12.86 6.99 -16.13
N TYR A 608 13.83 6.78 -17.03
CA TYR A 608 13.56 6.64 -18.46
C TYR A 608 12.57 5.51 -18.80
N CYS A 609 12.75 4.32 -18.24
CA CYS A 609 11.85 3.19 -18.47
C CYS A 609 10.43 3.49 -17.97
N TYR A 610 10.31 4.24 -16.86
CA TYR A 610 9.02 4.71 -16.37
C TYR A 610 8.38 5.74 -17.32
N CYS A 611 9.13 6.75 -17.79
CA CYS A 611 8.62 7.71 -18.77
C CYS A 611 8.13 7.03 -20.06
N GLN A 612 8.87 6.02 -20.52
CA GLN A 612 8.47 5.24 -21.68
C GLN A 612 7.19 4.42 -21.40
N GLU A 613 7.09 3.80 -20.22
CA GLU A 613 5.85 3.11 -19.81
C GLU A 613 4.65 4.07 -19.79
N VAL A 614 4.81 5.26 -19.20
CA VAL A 614 3.76 6.29 -19.19
C VAL A 614 3.33 6.64 -20.61
N LEU A 615 4.28 6.91 -21.50
CA LEU A 615 3.99 7.22 -22.90
C LEU A 615 3.26 6.06 -23.61
N ASP A 616 3.75 4.84 -23.46
CA ASP A 616 3.14 3.65 -24.06
C ASP A 616 1.71 3.45 -23.54
N ARG A 617 1.44 3.72 -22.26
CA ARG A 617 0.10 3.65 -21.66
C ARG A 617 -0.84 4.73 -22.18
N LEU A 618 -0.37 5.97 -22.35
CA LEU A 618 -1.17 7.05 -22.94
C LEU A 618 -1.54 6.74 -24.41
N ILE A 619 -0.63 6.11 -25.16
CA ILE A 619 -0.89 5.64 -26.53
C ILE A 619 -1.88 4.47 -26.52
N GLN A 620 -1.69 3.48 -25.64
CA GLN A 620 -2.58 2.31 -25.51
C GLN A 620 -4.01 2.71 -25.14
N CYS A 621 -4.17 3.71 -24.28
CA CYS A 621 -5.48 4.25 -23.91
C CYS A 621 -6.10 5.14 -24.99
N GLY A 622 -5.38 5.38 -26.10
CA GLY A 622 -5.84 6.22 -27.19
C GLY A 622 -5.93 7.71 -26.84
N LEU A 623 -5.23 8.17 -25.79
CA LEU A 623 -5.15 9.60 -25.46
C LEU A 623 -4.17 10.32 -26.38
N LEU A 624 -3.03 9.69 -26.67
CA LEU A 624 -2.02 10.19 -27.60
C LEU A 624 -2.01 9.41 -28.91
N VAL A 625 -1.97 10.14 -30.02
CA VAL A 625 -1.80 9.60 -31.37
C VAL A 625 -0.46 10.11 -31.88
N ALA A 626 0.42 9.19 -32.28
CA ALA A 626 1.70 9.55 -32.90
C ALA A 626 1.43 10.20 -34.27
N GLU A 627 2.05 11.34 -34.52
CA GLU A 627 2.02 11.94 -35.85
C GLU A 627 3.21 11.47 -36.66
N GLU A 628 2.95 10.85 -37.81
CA GLU A 628 3.99 10.49 -38.77
C GLU A 628 4.33 11.72 -39.61
N THR A 629 5.50 12.32 -39.37
CA THR A 629 6.06 13.31 -40.30
C THR A 629 6.37 12.62 -41.62
N SER A 630 5.83 13.14 -42.72
CA SER A 630 6.06 12.65 -44.08
C SER A 630 7.55 12.76 -44.45
N GLY A 631 8.34 11.75 -44.07
CA GLY A 631 9.80 11.71 -44.25
C GLY A 631 10.54 10.77 -43.30
N SER A 632 9.92 10.37 -42.18
CA SER A 632 10.56 9.48 -41.18
C SER A 632 10.16 8.00 -41.36
N ARG A 633 11.10 7.09 -41.09
CA ARG A 633 10.91 5.62 -41.17
C ARG A 633 9.78 5.17 -40.22
N PRO A 634 8.95 4.19 -40.62
CA PRO A 634 7.77 3.78 -39.86
C PRO A 634 8.10 3.29 -38.43
N ALA A 635 7.20 3.59 -37.51
CA ALA A 635 7.37 3.51 -36.05
C ALA A 635 7.61 2.11 -35.45
N CYS A 636 7.44 1.04 -36.23
CA CYS A 636 7.29 -0.31 -35.68
C CYS A 636 8.61 -1.06 -35.35
N ASP A 637 9.78 -0.59 -35.81
CA ASP A 637 11.01 -1.41 -35.77
C ASP A 637 12.15 -0.94 -34.83
N THR A 638 12.04 0.24 -34.22
CA THR A 638 13.19 0.82 -33.48
C THR A 638 13.38 0.27 -32.05
N GLY A 639 12.30 -0.22 -31.41
CA GLY A 639 12.37 -0.73 -30.04
C GLY A 639 13.23 -2.00 -29.90
N ARG A 640 13.18 -2.90 -30.89
CA ARG A 640 13.98 -4.14 -30.88
C ARG A 640 15.47 -3.90 -31.13
N GLN A 641 15.84 -2.90 -31.94
CA GLN A 641 17.24 -2.61 -32.25
C GLN A 641 17.99 -1.90 -31.10
N ARG A 642 17.34 -0.99 -30.37
CA ARG A 642 17.95 -0.37 -29.16
C ARG A 642 18.18 -1.38 -28.03
N LEU A 643 17.27 -2.35 -27.87
CA LEU A 643 17.41 -3.44 -26.92
C LEU A 643 18.51 -4.42 -27.33
N SER A 644 18.63 -4.78 -28.61
CA SER A 644 19.71 -5.67 -29.07
C SER A 644 21.10 -5.03 -28.93
N ALA A 645 21.21 -3.70 -29.13
CA ALA A 645 22.47 -2.99 -28.97
C ALA A 645 22.88 -2.83 -27.49
N LYS A 646 21.94 -2.62 -26.56
CA LYS A 646 22.22 -2.51 -25.11
C LYS A 646 22.34 -3.86 -24.38
N LEU A 647 21.86 -4.96 -24.97
CA LEU A 647 21.97 -6.31 -24.38
C LEU A 647 23.20 -7.09 -24.87
N LEU A 648 23.96 -6.58 -25.84
CA LEU A 648 25.27 -7.10 -26.24
C LEU A 648 26.38 -6.49 -25.36
N TRP A 649 26.35 -6.81 -24.06
CA TRP A 649 27.56 -6.68 -23.23
C TRP A 649 28.58 -7.71 -23.74
N LYS A 650 29.52 -7.27 -24.58
CA LYS A 650 30.70 -8.08 -24.93
C LYS A 650 31.54 -8.28 -23.65
N PRO A 651 31.93 -9.52 -23.31
CA PRO A 651 32.83 -9.75 -22.19
C PRO A 651 34.24 -9.31 -22.58
N SER A 652 34.77 -8.34 -21.80
CA SER A 652 36.17 -8.02 -21.54
C SER A 652 37.18 -7.87 -22.69
N GLY A 653 37.88 -6.73 -22.67
CA GLY A 653 39.28 -6.62 -23.10
C GLY A 653 39.51 -5.93 -24.44
N ASP A 654 39.66 -4.61 -24.41
CA ASP A 654 40.83 -3.87 -24.92
C ASP A 654 40.46 -2.43 -25.32
N PHE A 655 41.36 -1.52 -24.96
CA PHE A 655 41.28 -0.07 -25.19
C PHE A 655 41.59 0.29 -26.66
N THR A 656 41.11 1.47 -27.09
CA THR A 656 41.32 2.18 -28.38
C THR A 656 40.53 1.57 -29.56
N ASP A 657 39.73 2.28 -30.34
CA ASP A 657 39.85 3.62 -30.90
C ASP A 657 38.47 4.28 -31.16
N SER A 658 38.54 5.58 -31.37
CA SER A 658 37.51 6.52 -31.80
C SER A 658 36.60 6.00 -32.92
N ASP A 659 35.28 6.03 -32.71
CA ASP A 659 34.30 6.26 -33.77
C ASP A 659 33.30 7.30 -33.24
N SER A 660 33.53 8.54 -33.66
CA SER A 660 32.59 9.64 -33.59
C SER A 660 31.49 9.38 -34.62
N ASP A 661 30.50 8.57 -34.25
CA ASP A 661 29.20 8.64 -34.89
C ASP A 661 28.46 9.82 -34.24
N ASP A 662 28.52 10.97 -34.90
CA ASP A 662 27.52 12.03 -34.76
C ASP A 662 26.14 11.40 -35.04
N PHE A 663 25.52 10.87 -33.99
CA PHE A 663 24.10 10.62 -33.99
C PHE A 663 23.44 11.98 -34.09
N GLU A 664 23.10 12.41 -35.31
CA GLU A 664 22.03 13.37 -35.50
C GLU A 664 20.87 12.89 -34.63
N GLU A 665 20.56 13.67 -33.59
CA GLU A 665 19.38 13.49 -32.75
C GLU A 665 18.18 13.46 -33.70
N ALA A 666 17.73 12.25 -34.05
CA ALA A 666 16.59 12.03 -34.91
C ALA A 666 15.47 12.96 -34.45
N GLU A 667 15.00 13.84 -35.35
CA GLU A 667 13.90 14.78 -35.12
C GLU A 667 12.86 14.12 -34.21
N GLY A 668 12.69 14.69 -33.02
CA GLY A 668 11.97 14.05 -31.93
C GLY A 668 10.55 13.63 -32.33
N ARG A 669 10.06 12.51 -31.78
CA ARG A 669 8.69 12.06 -32.06
C ARG A 669 7.69 13.10 -31.57
N TYR A 670 6.64 13.34 -32.36
CA TYR A 670 5.56 14.26 -32.02
C TYR A 670 4.24 13.51 -31.85
N PHE A 671 3.42 13.97 -30.91
CA PHE A 671 2.14 13.38 -30.58
C PHE A 671 1.04 14.44 -30.61
N ARG A 672 -0.18 14.01 -30.93
CA ARG A 672 -1.40 14.81 -30.82
C ARG A 672 -2.37 14.16 -29.86
N LEU A 673 -3.20 14.98 -29.21
CA LEU A 673 -4.29 14.48 -28.39
C LEU A 673 -5.43 13.98 -29.28
N ASN A 674 -5.98 12.82 -28.93
CA ASN A 674 -7.10 12.24 -29.66
C ASN A 674 -8.39 13.04 -29.46
N GLN A 675 -9.09 13.35 -30.54
CA GLN A 675 -10.32 14.14 -30.53
C GLN A 675 -11.61 13.31 -30.49
N GLN A 676 -11.50 11.99 -30.30
CA GLN A 676 -12.69 11.14 -30.13
C GLN A 676 -13.54 11.59 -28.93
N SER A 677 -14.86 11.49 -29.05
CA SER A 677 -15.82 12.07 -28.10
C SER A 677 -15.71 11.58 -26.65
N ARG A 678 -15.04 10.44 -26.39
CA ARG A 678 -14.81 9.89 -25.04
C ARG A 678 -13.44 10.26 -24.44
N CYS A 679 -12.52 10.77 -25.25
CA CYS A 679 -11.16 11.10 -24.84
C CYS A 679 -11.10 12.24 -23.79
N PRO A 680 -11.84 13.36 -23.92
CA PRO A 680 -11.79 14.46 -22.94
C PRO A 680 -12.23 14.02 -21.54
N ASP A 681 -13.34 13.27 -21.44
CA ASP A 681 -13.87 12.80 -20.16
C ASP A 681 -12.90 11.83 -19.47
N PHE A 682 -12.26 10.96 -20.25
CA PHE A 682 -11.26 10.03 -19.73
C PHE A 682 -9.98 10.75 -19.29
N PHE A 683 -9.51 11.73 -20.07
CA PHE A 683 -8.38 12.58 -19.72
C PHE A 683 -8.62 13.34 -18.41
N LEU A 684 -9.78 14.01 -18.27
CA LEU A 684 -10.15 14.73 -17.05
C LEU A 684 -10.27 13.78 -15.86
N PHE A 685 -10.84 12.59 -16.07
CA PHE A 685 -10.90 11.54 -15.05
C PHE A 685 -9.50 11.19 -14.52
N LEU A 686 -8.53 10.95 -15.41
CA LEU A 686 -7.15 10.63 -15.02
C LEU A 686 -6.48 11.77 -14.24
N CYS A 687 -6.64 13.02 -14.68
CA CYS A 687 -6.10 14.17 -13.96
C CYS A 687 -6.73 14.32 -12.56
N ARG A 688 -8.03 14.03 -12.43
CA ARG A 688 -8.74 14.10 -11.14
C ARG A 688 -8.28 13.06 -10.13
N LEU A 689 -7.74 11.92 -10.55
CA LEU A 689 -7.21 10.90 -9.64
C LEU A 689 -6.01 11.41 -8.80
N LEU A 690 -5.17 12.28 -9.36
CA LEU A 690 -4.03 12.90 -8.64
C LEU A 690 -4.39 14.26 -8.02
N SER A 691 -5.55 14.82 -8.36
CA SER A 691 -5.97 16.15 -7.92
C SER A 691 -5.98 16.32 -6.39
N PRO A 692 -6.44 15.39 -5.55
CA PRO A 692 -6.45 15.59 -4.10
C PRO A 692 -5.06 15.87 -3.52
N LEU A 693 -4.04 15.12 -3.96
CA LEU A 693 -2.66 15.32 -3.54
C LEU A 693 -2.08 16.61 -4.10
N LEU A 694 -2.22 16.85 -5.41
CA LEU A 694 -1.64 18.03 -6.06
C LEU A 694 -2.27 19.32 -5.53
N LYS A 695 -3.58 19.33 -5.27
CA LYS A 695 -4.27 20.46 -4.62
C LYS A 695 -3.79 20.66 -3.19
N ALA A 696 -3.59 19.59 -2.41
CA ALA A 696 -3.02 19.70 -1.07
C ALA A 696 -1.60 20.31 -1.11
N PHE A 697 -0.78 19.96 -2.11
CA PHE A 697 0.56 20.53 -2.30
C PHE A 697 0.51 22.00 -2.75
N ALA A 698 -0.41 22.36 -3.64
CA ALA A 698 -0.61 23.75 -4.05
C ALA A 698 -1.12 24.61 -2.90
N GLN A 699 -2.10 24.12 -2.12
CA GLN A 699 -2.59 24.80 -0.92
C GLN A 699 -1.50 24.89 0.16
N ALA A 700 -0.63 23.87 0.30
CA ALA A 700 0.54 23.97 1.17
C ALA A 700 1.52 25.05 0.71
N ALA A 701 1.71 25.25 -0.60
CA ALA A 701 2.52 26.34 -1.13
C ALA A 701 1.90 27.71 -0.80
N THR A 702 0.58 27.87 -0.98
CA THR A 702 -0.12 29.10 -0.57
C THR A 702 -0.01 29.38 0.93
N PHE A 703 -0.06 28.32 1.74
CA PHE A 703 0.01 28.39 3.20
C PHE A 703 1.37 28.88 3.70
N LEU A 704 2.45 28.78 2.91
CA LEU A 704 3.77 29.30 3.29
C LEU A 704 3.75 30.79 3.68
N HIS A 705 2.84 31.59 3.08
CA HIS A 705 2.67 33.01 3.40
C HIS A 705 1.99 33.26 4.76
N GLN A 706 1.21 32.29 5.25
CA GLN A 706 0.35 32.43 6.43
C GLN A 706 0.82 31.59 7.62
N GLY A 707 1.62 30.55 7.35
CA GLY A 707 2.06 29.58 8.34
C GLY A 707 2.96 30.18 9.41
N GLN A 708 2.73 29.80 10.66
CA GLN A 708 3.52 30.30 11.79
C GLN A 708 4.77 29.45 11.95
N LEU A 709 5.93 30.01 11.58
CA LEU A 709 7.24 29.41 11.76
C LEU A 709 8.11 30.29 12.68
N PRO A 710 8.98 29.71 13.52
CA PRO A 710 9.28 28.29 13.63
C PRO A 710 8.30 27.50 14.50
N ASP A 711 8.06 26.24 14.12
CA ASP A 711 7.24 25.29 14.87
C ASP A 711 7.81 23.86 14.74
N THR A 712 7.34 22.94 15.57
CA THR A 712 7.58 21.50 15.40
C THR A 712 6.96 20.97 14.10
N GLU A 713 7.53 19.90 13.55
CA GLU A 713 7.01 19.28 12.32
C GLU A 713 5.54 18.85 12.44
N SER A 714 5.16 18.27 13.58
CA SER A 714 3.76 17.92 13.87
C SER A 714 2.87 19.13 14.05
N GLY A 715 3.35 20.19 14.72
CA GLY A 715 2.60 21.43 14.92
C GLY A 715 2.30 22.12 13.59
N TYR A 716 3.32 22.25 12.74
CA TYR A 716 3.17 22.87 11.42
C TYR A 716 2.25 22.05 10.50
N ALA A 717 2.33 20.72 10.53
CA ALA A 717 1.41 19.85 9.79
C ALA A 717 -0.04 19.98 10.29
N GLU A 718 -0.26 20.14 11.59
CA GLU A 718 -1.59 20.40 12.15
C GLU A 718 -2.13 21.78 11.74
N GLN A 719 -1.30 22.82 11.75
CA GLN A 719 -1.68 24.14 11.24
C GLN A 719 -2.10 24.07 9.76
N LEU A 720 -1.31 23.39 8.92
CA LEU A 720 -1.65 23.18 7.51
C LEU A 720 -2.97 22.40 7.37
N PHE A 721 -3.17 21.33 8.14
CA PHE A 721 -4.42 20.58 8.10
C PHE A 721 -5.64 21.44 8.43
N ARG A 722 -5.54 22.33 9.43
CA ARG A 722 -6.60 23.31 9.76
C ARG A 722 -6.86 24.29 8.63
N PHE A 723 -5.81 24.72 7.93
CA PHE A 723 -5.94 25.58 6.76
C PHE A 723 -6.70 24.85 5.63
N LEU A 724 -6.34 23.60 5.32
CA LEU A 724 -7.07 22.77 4.34
C LEU A 724 -8.55 22.61 4.72
N GLU A 725 -8.85 22.37 6.01
CA GLU A 725 -10.24 22.30 6.51
C GLU A 725 -11.02 23.59 6.27
N ALA A 726 -10.40 24.76 6.50
CA ALA A 726 -11.02 26.07 6.30
C ALA A 726 -11.27 26.36 4.83
N THR A 727 -10.26 26.19 3.97
CA THR A 727 -10.38 26.40 2.52
C THR A 727 -11.43 25.47 1.91
N ALA A 728 -11.49 24.21 2.34
CA ALA A 728 -12.50 23.27 1.86
C ALA A 728 -13.95 23.67 2.23
N GLN A 729 -14.15 24.39 3.34
CA GLN A 729 -15.48 24.91 3.70
C GLN A 729 -15.90 26.07 2.80
N GLU A 730 -14.95 26.88 2.34
CA GLU A 730 -15.19 28.02 1.46
C GLU A 730 -15.39 27.58 0.01
N GLU A 731 -14.54 26.69 -0.50
CA GLU A 731 -14.56 26.23 -1.90
C GLU A 731 -15.45 25.00 -2.14
N GLY A 732 -15.82 24.28 -1.08
CA GLY A 732 -16.60 23.04 -1.14
C GLY A 732 -15.80 21.78 -1.54
N PHE A 733 -14.47 21.88 -1.69
CA PHE A 733 -13.60 20.77 -2.09
C PHE A 733 -12.96 20.06 -0.89
N PHE A 734 -13.67 19.08 -0.33
CA PHE A 734 -13.19 18.32 0.84
C PHE A 734 -12.22 17.17 0.50
N GLU A 735 -11.95 16.89 -0.78
CA GLU A 735 -11.13 15.73 -1.18
C GLU A 735 -9.66 15.81 -0.70
N CYS A 736 -9.12 17.02 -0.55
CA CYS A 736 -7.74 17.27 -0.12
C CYS A 736 -7.56 17.33 1.41
N VAL A 737 -8.66 17.28 2.18
CA VAL A 737 -8.66 17.41 3.65
C VAL A 737 -8.32 16.08 4.31
N ASP A 738 -7.09 15.63 4.14
CA ASP A 738 -6.54 14.43 4.80
C ASP A 738 -5.25 14.82 5.55
N PRO A 739 -5.14 14.53 6.88
CA PRO A 739 -3.93 14.82 7.63
C PRO A 739 -2.69 14.14 7.05
N ASN A 740 -2.83 12.98 6.40
CA ASN A 740 -1.70 12.32 5.75
C ASN A 740 -1.19 13.10 4.53
N LEU A 741 -2.08 13.79 3.80
CA LEU A 741 -1.69 14.66 2.70
C LEU A 741 -0.98 15.91 3.22
N ALA A 742 -1.45 16.50 4.33
CA ALA A 742 -0.78 17.62 4.99
C ALA A 742 0.65 17.25 5.44
N ILE A 743 0.81 16.10 6.12
CA ILE A 743 2.14 15.61 6.54
C ILE A 743 3.03 15.34 5.31
N SER A 744 2.48 14.69 4.29
CA SER A 744 3.22 14.42 3.04
C SER A 744 3.67 15.69 2.34
N ALA A 745 2.86 16.76 2.37
CA ALA A 745 3.22 18.06 1.82
C ALA A 745 4.38 18.70 2.60
N VAL A 746 4.30 18.74 3.94
CA VAL A 746 5.37 19.28 4.79
C VAL A 746 6.68 18.53 4.57
N TRP A 747 6.65 17.20 4.49
CA TRP A 747 7.85 16.40 4.24
C TRP A 747 8.42 16.57 2.84
N THR A 748 7.56 16.66 1.83
CA THR A 748 7.99 16.94 0.46
C THR A 748 8.65 18.31 0.37
N PHE A 749 8.11 19.32 1.06
CA PHE A 749 8.69 20.67 1.11
C PHE A 749 9.99 20.73 1.90
N ARG A 750 10.14 19.89 2.93
CA ARG A 750 11.42 19.70 3.63
C ARG A 750 12.46 19.10 2.71
N ASP A 751 12.14 18.02 2.01
CA ASP A 751 13.08 17.34 1.10
C ASP A 751 13.45 18.22 -0.11
N LEU A 752 12.52 19.08 -0.57
CA LEU A 752 12.74 20.07 -1.64
C LEU A 752 13.63 21.25 -1.19
N GLY A 753 13.90 21.38 0.11
CA GLY A 753 14.67 22.47 0.70
C GLY A 753 13.86 23.77 0.91
N VAL A 754 12.52 23.72 0.79
CA VAL A 754 11.64 24.85 1.12
C VAL A 754 11.62 25.09 2.63
N LEU A 755 11.46 24.01 3.39
CA LEU A 755 11.52 23.99 4.85
C LEU A 755 12.83 23.37 5.32
N GLN A 756 13.45 23.94 6.34
CA GLN A 756 14.69 23.45 6.94
C GLN A 756 14.47 23.10 8.40
N GLN A 757 14.98 21.96 8.83
CA GLN A 757 14.91 21.53 10.22
C GLN A 757 16.17 21.98 10.96
N THR A 758 16.02 22.74 12.05
CA THR A 758 17.14 23.12 12.92
C THR A 758 16.99 22.51 14.31
N PRO A 759 18.08 22.07 14.94
CA PRO A 759 18.03 21.55 16.30
C PRO A 759 17.75 22.69 17.30
N SER A 760 16.76 22.51 18.16
CA SER A 760 16.40 23.45 19.24
C SER A 760 16.27 22.68 20.58
N PRO A 761 16.44 23.35 21.73
CA PRO A 761 16.27 22.72 23.05
C PRO A 761 14.86 22.15 23.28
N ALA A 762 13.85 22.63 22.53
CA ALA A 762 12.48 22.10 22.58
C ALA A 762 12.24 20.91 21.63
N GLY A 763 13.26 20.47 20.89
CA GLY A 763 13.15 19.50 19.80
C GLY A 763 13.49 20.14 18.45
N PRO A 764 13.59 19.35 17.36
CA PRO A 764 13.88 19.89 16.05
C PRO A 764 12.72 20.78 15.57
N MET A 765 13.01 22.02 15.21
CA MET A 765 12.03 22.99 14.72
C MET A 765 12.20 23.22 13.24
N LEU A 766 11.08 23.39 12.54
CA LEU A 766 11.02 23.76 11.14
C LEU A 766 11.14 25.28 11.00
N HIS A 767 11.92 25.70 10.02
CA HIS A 767 12.10 27.08 9.60
C HIS A 767 11.91 27.17 8.10
N LEU A 768 11.50 28.33 7.62
CA LEU A 768 11.52 28.61 6.19
C LEU A 768 12.99 28.79 5.76
N SER A 769 13.36 28.15 4.66
CA SER A 769 14.70 28.30 4.08
C SER A 769 14.96 29.74 3.63
N ARG A 770 16.24 30.14 3.60
CA ARG A 770 16.62 31.48 3.12
C ARG A 770 16.25 31.71 1.65
N THR A 771 16.25 30.65 0.84
CA THR A 771 15.89 30.69 -0.59
C THR A 771 14.41 31.00 -0.77
N PHE A 772 13.52 30.39 0.01
CA PHE A 772 12.07 30.60 -0.08
C PHE A 772 11.53 31.68 0.86
N ALA A 773 12.40 32.45 1.53
CA ALA A 773 11.99 33.62 2.32
C ALA A 773 11.45 34.78 1.46
N SER A 774 11.81 34.82 0.17
CA SER A 774 11.26 35.76 -0.82
C SER A 774 9.90 35.28 -1.31
N GLY A 775 8.91 36.19 -1.34
CA GLY A 775 7.57 35.92 -1.89
C GLY A 775 7.61 35.42 -3.34
N ASP A 776 8.44 36.02 -4.20
CA ASP A 776 8.61 35.61 -5.60
C ASP A 776 8.96 34.11 -5.75
N ASN A 777 9.80 33.57 -4.85
CA ASN A 777 10.19 32.16 -4.89
C ASN A 777 9.07 31.24 -4.37
N GLN A 778 8.22 31.72 -3.46
CA GLN A 778 7.02 31.01 -3.02
C GLN A 778 5.97 30.97 -4.14
N GLU A 779 5.77 32.08 -4.85
CA GLU A 779 4.88 32.14 -6.02
C GLU A 779 5.35 31.22 -7.15
N LYS A 780 6.66 31.15 -7.41
CA LYS A 780 7.23 30.19 -8.38
C LYS A 780 6.95 28.74 -8.00
N LEU A 781 7.06 28.39 -6.71
CA LEU A 781 6.74 27.05 -6.22
C LEU A 781 5.26 26.73 -6.41
N GLU A 782 4.39 27.67 -6.07
CA GLU A 782 2.95 27.53 -6.25
C GLU A 782 2.60 27.32 -7.73
N TRP A 783 3.12 28.17 -8.62
CA TRP A 783 2.91 28.07 -10.06
C TRP A 783 3.45 26.74 -10.64
N PHE A 784 4.61 26.30 -10.17
CA PHE A 784 5.20 25.01 -10.53
C PHE A 784 4.31 23.83 -10.17
N ILE A 785 3.56 23.88 -9.06
CA ILE A 785 2.65 22.78 -8.68
C ILE A 785 1.32 22.92 -9.43
N GLN A 786 0.80 24.15 -9.57
CA GLN A 786 -0.49 24.43 -10.21
C GLN A 786 -0.55 24.00 -11.68
N GLN A 787 0.56 24.03 -12.41
CA GLN A 787 0.60 23.60 -13.82
C GLN A 787 0.10 22.15 -14.00
N PHE A 788 0.25 21.27 -13.01
CA PHE A 788 -0.17 19.86 -13.08
C PHE A 788 -1.63 19.63 -12.69
N ILE A 789 -2.33 20.66 -12.19
CA ILE A 789 -3.71 20.55 -11.68
C ILE A 789 -4.72 20.81 -12.80
N CYS A 790 -5.73 19.95 -12.90
CA CYS A 790 -6.93 20.22 -13.68
C CYS A 790 -8.01 20.87 -12.80
N GLY A 791 -8.64 21.92 -13.33
CA GLY A 791 -9.76 22.62 -12.71
C GLY A 791 -11.00 21.75 -12.54
#